data_AF-A0A443YEU7-F1
#
_entry.id   AF-A0A443YEU7-F1
#
_cell.length_a   1.000
_cell.length_b   1.000
_cell.length_c   1.000
_cell.angle_alpha   90.00
_cell.angle_beta   90.00
_cell.angle_gamma   90.00
#
_symmetry.space_group_name_H-M   'P 1'
#
loop_
_entity.id
_entity.type
_entity.pdbx_description
1 polymer ?
#
loop_
_entity_poly.entity_id
_entity_poly.type
_entity_poly.pdbx_seq_one_letter_code
_entity_poly.pdbx_strand_id
1 'polypeptide(L)'
;MEYPIWQLTTLGGGFWIALIATVHVYVAHFAVGGGLFLVLTEQAAYRTNNIHLLEYARKHTRFFLLLTMAFGAVSGVAIWLTIALLAPQATVTLIHQFVFGWAAEWVCFLGEIVALIIYYYTWDTMNRRDHVIVGWLYFGFGWLSLFLINGIIGFMLTPGDWLTTKDFWDGFFNPSFWPSLVFRSFFSAACAGLFGFVTATRIKDADTRMLTVRACSAWTVLGVLAVIASGWWYVAAMPPGQYEMIAFKSNRVAGFMQYFWVFSLATVIGGLLLAIKAPRRISFPLALVVLLAGQGLFGSFEFIREAGRKPYLIWDTIYSSSILKAHVPVINQKGVIASAKWAPPELARGVTEENRVLAGEFLFQLECASCHSIHGPMNEITKRTAQYDTGGMDAFLTGMGKLNKYMPPFVGTDAERMILAQYIAVTLNGNAPVSQAEAPEMSDSAPAPFDTDTSKYTLVAWCAQGMSFFSQNDKWTLLPSNNTIRAQLVLRDPLPEKILEGVEIAYSIEPDQDDPSLTGTLALNEDGGRYEAKVSIPPYAGGEFNPLPIVTLTARDNDGNVLTTAKLVVSSSDQMGCRNCHSGEWNQSGSGVTSATVENILAAHDRMNSTRLAQSTDVVECITCHDDPIQGVEGNNDKPNLSAAIHGVHAIYMAGREAEGSCLKCHPESSLRGQHEAIGFTCTDCHGMIEDLAISLLKSEQEQGVPGAGRIMARLTPRTATNKESINPRQPWLNEPDCLTCHVDFGPPETDSAFNTWTEGADQLFAARRDDMDAMHCGACHGSPHAIYPATTRDNIMPLQYMDEAQTLGANGNCTVCHVDPMDTPVHHPGMGLE
;
A
#
# COMPACT_ATOMS: atom_id res chain seq x y z
N MET A 1 7.06 -7.96 25.18
CA MET A 1 7.09 -9.19 24.35
C MET A 1 7.74 -10.25 25.21
N GLU A 2 6.90 -11.12 25.75
CA GLU A 2 7.22 -11.82 27.00
C GLU A 2 7.80 -13.23 26.80
N TYR A 3 7.72 -13.74 25.58
CA TYR A 3 7.94 -15.14 25.26
C TYR A 3 9.05 -15.33 24.23
N PRO A 4 9.77 -16.47 24.26
CA PRO A 4 10.77 -16.80 23.26
C PRO A 4 10.12 -17.05 21.90
N ILE A 5 10.87 -16.80 20.82
CA ILE A 5 10.42 -17.02 19.44
C ILE A 5 10.81 -18.44 19.01
N TRP A 6 9.85 -19.19 18.45
CA TRP A 6 10.16 -20.45 17.80
C TRP A 6 10.54 -20.21 16.32
N GLN A 7 11.84 -20.22 16.04
CA GLN A 7 12.38 -19.99 14.69
C GLN A 7 12.14 -21.19 13.77
N LEU A 8 11.40 -20.98 12.69
CA LEU A 8 11.04 -22.03 11.73
C LEU A 8 11.46 -21.73 10.29
N THR A 9 11.94 -20.51 10.02
CA THR A 9 12.50 -20.04 8.74
C THR A 9 11.64 -20.46 7.53
N THR A 10 11.94 -21.60 6.90
CA THR A 10 11.22 -22.18 5.75
C THR A 10 9.81 -22.65 6.09
N LEU A 11 9.56 -23.22 7.27
CA LEU A 11 8.24 -23.68 7.71
C LEU A 11 7.54 -22.65 8.62
N GLY A 12 7.96 -21.38 8.55
CA GLY A 12 7.33 -20.24 9.21
C GLY A 12 6.02 -19.80 8.54
N GLY A 13 5.56 -18.60 8.88
CA GLY A 13 4.39 -17.97 8.24
C GLY A 13 3.04 -18.64 8.50
N GLY A 14 2.91 -19.37 9.61
CA GLY A 14 1.66 -20.04 10.00
C GLY A 14 1.42 -21.40 9.32
N PHE A 15 2.41 -21.96 8.62
CA PHE A 15 2.31 -23.26 7.94
C PHE A 15 1.81 -24.38 8.86
N TRP A 16 2.43 -24.56 10.03
CA TRP A 16 2.07 -25.63 10.96
C TRP A 16 0.66 -25.50 11.53
N ILE A 17 0.22 -24.28 11.85
CA ILE A 17 -1.16 -24.04 12.29
C ILE A 17 -2.12 -24.41 11.17
N ALA A 18 -1.87 -23.95 9.93
CA ALA A 18 -2.73 -24.27 8.80
C ALA A 18 -2.81 -25.77 8.53
N LEU A 19 -1.68 -26.48 8.54
CA LEU A 19 -1.63 -27.93 8.31
C LEU A 19 -2.36 -28.71 9.41
N ILE A 20 -2.01 -28.47 10.67
CA ILE A 20 -2.53 -29.25 11.80
C ILE A 20 -4.01 -28.92 12.02
N ALA A 21 -4.39 -27.63 12.00
CA ALA A 21 -5.77 -27.22 12.24
C ALA A 21 -6.72 -27.72 11.14
N THR A 22 -6.35 -27.61 9.86
CA THR A 22 -7.24 -28.07 8.78
C THR A 22 -7.46 -29.58 8.82
N VAL A 23 -6.44 -30.37 9.19
CA VAL A 23 -6.55 -31.83 9.27
C VAL A 23 -7.30 -32.27 10.54
N HIS A 24 -6.89 -31.77 11.71
CA HIS A 24 -7.51 -32.14 12.98
C HIS A 24 -8.99 -31.75 13.01
N VAL A 25 -9.31 -30.51 12.65
CA VAL A 25 -10.66 -29.99 12.80
C VAL A 25 -11.63 -30.67 11.83
N TYR A 26 -11.19 -31.12 10.66
CA TYR A 26 -12.02 -31.93 9.76
C TYR A 26 -12.40 -33.29 10.39
N VAL A 27 -11.45 -33.94 11.08
CA VAL A 27 -11.71 -35.17 11.85
C VAL A 27 -12.57 -34.89 13.09
N ALA A 28 -12.38 -33.77 13.77
CA ALA A 28 -13.21 -33.37 14.90
C ALA A 28 -14.68 -33.15 14.48
N HIS A 29 -14.93 -32.51 13.33
CA HIS A 29 -16.29 -32.38 12.80
C HIS A 29 -16.90 -33.74 12.45
N PHE A 30 -16.09 -34.68 11.95
CA PHE A 30 -16.52 -36.07 11.76
C PHE A 30 -16.82 -36.77 13.08
N ALA A 31 -16.09 -36.51 14.17
CA ALA A 31 -16.42 -37.06 15.48
C ALA A 31 -17.85 -36.65 15.91
N VAL A 32 -18.19 -35.36 15.80
CA VAL A 32 -19.53 -34.86 16.15
C VAL A 32 -20.61 -35.44 15.24
N GLY A 33 -20.48 -35.26 13.92
CA GLY A 33 -21.52 -35.69 12.97
C GLY A 33 -21.60 -37.21 12.80
N GLY A 34 -20.45 -37.88 12.81
CA GLY A 34 -20.33 -39.33 12.76
C GLY A 34 -20.92 -40.01 14.00
N GLY A 35 -20.84 -39.37 15.17
CA GLY A 35 -21.55 -39.81 16.37
C GLY A 35 -23.05 -39.90 16.18
N LEU A 36 -23.65 -38.83 15.64
CA LEU A 36 -25.07 -38.81 15.29
C LEU A 36 -25.41 -39.86 14.23
N PHE A 37 -24.56 -39.96 13.20
CA PHE A 37 -24.74 -40.93 12.12
C PHE A 37 -24.69 -42.38 12.62
N LEU A 38 -23.81 -42.71 13.57
CA LEU A 38 -23.69 -44.04 14.15
C LEU A 38 -24.97 -44.46 14.87
N VAL A 39 -25.46 -43.66 15.81
CA VAL A 39 -26.64 -44.00 16.61
C VAL A 39 -27.90 -44.06 15.74
N LEU A 40 -28.03 -43.18 14.75
CA LEU A 40 -29.15 -43.21 13.80
C LEU A 40 -29.08 -44.43 12.87
N THR A 41 -27.88 -44.85 12.45
CA THR A 41 -27.69 -46.04 11.61
C THR A 41 -28.03 -47.32 12.39
N GLU A 42 -27.63 -47.39 13.65
CA GLU A 42 -28.01 -48.51 14.54
C GLU A 42 -29.53 -48.58 14.73
N GLN A 43 -30.16 -47.45 15.08
CA GLN A 43 -31.61 -47.37 15.22
C GLN A 43 -32.33 -47.77 13.92
N ALA A 44 -31.83 -47.31 12.77
CA ALA A 44 -32.37 -47.69 11.46
C ALA A 44 -32.24 -49.20 11.22
N ALA A 45 -31.10 -49.80 11.53
CA ALA A 45 -30.88 -51.24 11.39
C ALA A 45 -31.87 -52.07 12.21
N TYR A 46 -32.16 -51.66 13.45
CA TYR A 46 -33.16 -52.33 14.27
C TYR A 46 -34.59 -52.12 13.77
N ARG A 47 -34.94 -50.90 13.32
CA ARG A 47 -36.28 -50.60 12.78
C ARG A 47 -36.57 -51.37 11.49
N THR A 48 -35.58 -51.52 10.61
CA THR A 48 -35.73 -52.24 9.34
C THR A 48 -35.37 -53.72 9.44
N ASN A 49 -34.97 -54.20 10.63
CA ASN A 49 -34.49 -55.55 10.89
C ASN A 49 -33.38 -56.01 9.89
N ASN A 50 -32.50 -55.08 9.50
CA ASN A 50 -31.46 -55.33 8.50
C ASN A 50 -30.13 -55.70 9.17
N ILE A 51 -29.79 -57.00 9.13
CA ILE A 51 -28.59 -57.56 9.75
C ILE A 51 -27.31 -57.00 9.11
N HIS A 52 -27.30 -56.77 7.79
CA HIS A 52 -26.13 -56.21 7.10
C HIS A 52 -25.89 -54.75 7.46
N LEU A 53 -26.95 -53.98 7.73
CA LEU A 53 -26.82 -52.60 8.20
C LEU A 53 -26.31 -52.53 9.64
N LEU A 54 -26.74 -53.47 10.49
CA LEU A 54 -26.22 -53.61 11.85
C LEU A 54 -24.74 -54.01 11.87
N GLU A 55 -24.35 -54.96 11.00
CA GLU A 55 -22.95 -55.34 10.82
C GLU A 55 -22.10 -54.18 10.30
N TYR A 56 -22.65 -53.37 9.39
CA TYR A 56 -22.02 -52.13 8.94
C TYR A 56 -21.83 -51.14 10.09
N ALA A 57 -22.86 -50.86 10.90
CA ALA A 57 -22.77 -49.95 12.03
C ALA A 57 -21.66 -50.38 13.01
N ARG A 58 -21.58 -51.68 13.33
CA ARG A 58 -20.51 -52.25 14.17
C ARG A 58 -19.12 -52.04 13.57
N LYS A 59 -18.93 -52.34 12.27
CA LYS A 59 -17.64 -52.14 11.58
C LYS A 59 -17.27 -50.66 11.44
N HIS A 60 -18.25 -49.81 11.15
CA HIS A 60 -18.07 -48.37 11.05
C HIS A 60 -17.67 -47.78 12.41
N THR A 61 -18.23 -48.29 13.51
CA THR A 61 -17.83 -47.90 14.89
C THR A 61 -16.34 -48.16 15.14
N ARG A 62 -15.79 -49.29 14.65
CA ARG A 62 -14.34 -49.55 14.76
C ARG A 62 -13.51 -48.51 13.99
N PHE A 63 -13.90 -48.21 12.76
CA PHE A 63 -13.24 -47.19 11.94
C PHE A 63 -13.31 -45.82 12.60
N PHE A 64 -14.51 -45.47 13.08
CA PHE A 64 -14.79 -44.24 13.79
C PHE A 64 -13.91 -44.12 15.03
N LEU A 65 -13.89 -45.12 15.92
CA LEU A 65 -13.04 -45.14 17.11
C LEU A 65 -11.56 -44.94 16.76
N LEU A 66 -11.01 -45.66 15.79
CA LEU A 66 -9.59 -45.51 15.44
C LEU A 66 -9.27 -44.11 14.90
N LEU A 67 -10.16 -43.52 14.10
CA LEU A 67 -9.92 -42.21 13.51
C LEU A 67 -10.17 -41.06 14.49
N THR A 68 -11.29 -41.06 15.20
CA THR A 68 -11.70 -39.94 16.06
C THR A 68 -11.03 -40.00 17.43
N MET A 69 -10.91 -41.17 18.04
CA MET A 69 -10.23 -41.30 19.34
C MET A 69 -8.71 -41.26 19.18
N ALA A 70 -8.11 -42.13 18.36
CA ALA A 70 -6.65 -42.22 18.32
C ALA A 70 -6.03 -41.05 17.54
N PHE A 71 -6.40 -40.88 16.26
CA PHE A 71 -5.86 -39.78 15.45
C PHE A 71 -6.38 -38.42 15.92
N GLY A 72 -7.67 -38.29 16.24
CA GLY A 72 -8.25 -37.06 16.75
C GLY A 72 -7.61 -36.58 18.05
N ALA A 73 -7.40 -37.46 19.05
CA ALA A 73 -6.76 -37.05 20.31
C ALA A 73 -5.31 -36.59 20.10
N VAL A 74 -4.51 -37.35 19.34
CA VAL A 74 -3.09 -37.00 19.09
C VAL A 74 -2.99 -35.67 18.32
N SER A 75 -3.81 -35.50 17.28
CA SER A 75 -3.82 -34.25 16.51
C SER A 75 -4.38 -33.06 17.30
N GLY A 76 -5.26 -33.29 18.28
CA GLY A 76 -5.74 -32.25 19.20
C GLY A 76 -4.66 -31.77 20.16
N VAL A 77 -3.88 -32.69 20.73
CA VAL A 77 -2.68 -32.35 21.53
C VAL A 77 -1.66 -31.59 20.68
N ALA A 78 -1.49 -31.98 19.41
CA ALA A 78 -0.59 -31.28 18.49
C ALA A 78 -1.02 -29.82 18.24
N ILE A 79 -2.33 -29.52 18.16
CA ILE A 79 -2.80 -28.12 18.08
C ILE A 79 -2.37 -27.34 19.30
N TRP A 80 -2.61 -27.86 20.50
CA TRP A 80 -2.28 -27.19 21.76
C TRP A 80 -0.80 -26.83 21.86
N LEU A 81 0.08 -27.78 21.51
CA LEU A 81 1.52 -27.52 21.47
C LEU A 81 1.87 -26.44 20.43
N THR A 82 1.26 -26.51 19.25
CA THR A 82 1.54 -25.60 18.14
C THR A 82 1.11 -24.17 18.45
N ILE A 83 -0.09 -23.95 18.97
CA ILE A 83 -0.58 -22.60 19.30
C ILE A 83 0.18 -21.99 20.48
N ALA A 84 0.59 -22.81 21.45
CA ALA A 84 1.39 -22.35 22.59
C ALA A 84 2.77 -21.85 22.17
N LEU A 85 3.38 -22.47 21.16
CA LEU A 85 4.70 -22.08 20.65
C LEU A 85 4.64 -20.93 19.62
N LEU A 86 3.65 -20.92 18.75
CA LEU A 86 3.56 -19.94 17.65
C LEU A 86 2.80 -18.66 18.00
N ALA A 87 1.89 -18.73 18.97
CA ALA A 87 1.06 -17.60 19.40
C ALA A 87 0.88 -17.58 20.93
N PRO A 88 1.99 -17.56 21.71
CA PRO A 88 1.92 -17.69 23.17
C PRO A 88 1.08 -16.59 23.83
N GLN A 89 1.22 -15.34 23.39
CA GLN A 89 0.47 -14.21 23.96
C GLN A 89 -1.05 -14.36 23.77
N ALA A 90 -1.49 -14.77 22.57
CA ALA A 90 -2.90 -15.02 22.30
C ALA A 90 -3.40 -16.24 23.08
N THR A 91 -2.61 -17.31 23.13
CA THR A 91 -2.95 -18.54 23.88
C THR A 91 -3.14 -18.24 25.37
N VAL A 92 -2.22 -17.51 26.00
CA VAL A 92 -2.33 -17.13 27.42
C VAL A 92 -3.54 -16.22 27.67
N THR A 93 -3.83 -15.30 26.76
CA THR A 93 -5.03 -14.44 26.86
C THR A 93 -6.31 -15.28 26.84
N LEU A 94 -6.39 -16.25 25.93
CA LEU A 94 -7.51 -17.18 25.87
C LEU A 94 -7.60 -18.06 27.13
N ILE A 95 -6.46 -18.46 27.73
CA ILE A 95 -6.45 -19.25 28.98
C ILE A 95 -7.03 -18.44 30.12
N HIS A 96 -6.53 -17.22 30.34
CA HIS A 96 -7.04 -16.39 31.41
C HIS A 96 -8.52 -16.05 31.24
N GLN A 97 -8.99 -15.89 30.00
CA GLN A 97 -10.40 -15.60 29.73
C GLN A 97 -11.30 -16.84 29.85
N PHE A 98 -10.87 -17.99 29.33
CA PHE A 98 -11.76 -19.14 29.09
C PHE A 98 -11.29 -20.46 29.72
N VAL A 99 -10.43 -20.44 30.74
CA VAL A 99 -9.95 -21.66 31.42
C VAL A 99 -11.09 -22.62 31.80
N PHE A 100 -12.20 -22.11 32.31
CA PHE A 100 -13.37 -22.93 32.67
C PHE A 100 -14.16 -23.42 31.44
N GLY A 101 -14.17 -22.66 30.35
CA GLY A 101 -14.75 -23.11 29.08
C GLY A 101 -13.97 -24.29 28.49
N TRP A 102 -12.64 -24.22 28.51
CA TRP A 102 -11.78 -25.34 28.11
C TRP A 102 -11.87 -26.53 29.06
N ALA A 103 -11.90 -26.30 30.37
CA ALA A 103 -12.09 -27.38 31.32
C ALA A 103 -13.42 -28.13 31.09
N ALA A 104 -14.51 -27.39 30.81
CA ALA A 104 -15.80 -27.98 30.47
C ALA A 104 -15.74 -28.77 29.15
N GLU A 105 -15.00 -28.28 28.15
CA GLU A 105 -14.79 -29.00 26.89
C GLU A 105 -14.08 -30.34 27.14
N TRP A 106 -13.04 -30.34 27.99
CA TRP A 106 -12.28 -31.56 28.30
C TRP A 106 -13.11 -32.60 29.06
N VAL A 107 -14.05 -32.16 29.91
CA VAL A 107 -15.01 -33.08 30.56
C VAL A 107 -15.95 -33.70 29.51
N CYS A 108 -16.44 -32.89 28.55
CA CYS A 108 -17.25 -33.42 27.45
C CYS A 108 -16.45 -34.40 26.58
N PHE A 109 -15.20 -34.08 26.26
CA PHE A 109 -14.30 -34.95 25.51
C PHE A 109 -14.01 -36.28 26.24
N LEU A 110 -13.83 -36.25 27.56
CA LEU A 110 -13.71 -37.48 28.35
C LEU A 110 -15.00 -38.30 28.31
N GLY A 111 -16.16 -37.65 28.45
CA GLY A 111 -17.47 -38.29 28.32
C GLY A 111 -17.67 -38.94 26.95
N GLU A 112 -17.23 -38.25 25.89
CA GLU A 112 -17.21 -38.75 24.51
C GLU A 112 -16.37 -40.03 24.39
N ILE A 113 -15.13 -40.02 24.87
CA ILE A 113 -14.22 -41.19 24.84
C ILE A 113 -14.81 -42.38 25.60
N VAL A 114 -15.31 -42.15 26.81
CA VAL A 114 -15.88 -43.21 27.65
C VAL A 114 -17.12 -43.80 27.00
N ALA A 115 -18.04 -42.96 26.51
CA ALA A 115 -19.23 -43.42 25.80
C ALA A 115 -18.87 -44.23 24.55
N LEU A 116 -17.86 -43.80 23.78
CA LEU A 116 -17.43 -44.51 22.57
C LEU A 116 -16.80 -45.87 22.87
N ILE A 117 -15.99 -45.99 23.92
CA ILE A 117 -15.39 -47.26 24.33
C ILE A 117 -16.50 -48.23 24.76
N ILE A 118 -17.42 -47.79 25.60
CA ILE A 118 -18.55 -48.60 26.04
C ILE A 118 -19.37 -49.05 24.82
N TYR A 119 -19.73 -48.12 23.94
CA TYR A 119 -20.47 -48.40 22.71
C TYR A 119 -19.74 -49.42 21.83
N TYR A 120 -18.41 -49.31 21.67
CA TYR A 120 -17.66 -50.27 20.85
C TYR A 120 -17.50 -51.66 21.47
N TYR A 121 -17.29 -51.77 22.78
CA TYR A 121 -17.03 -53.08 23.41
C TYR A 121 -18.29 -53.82 23.85
N THR A 122 -19.45 -53.18 23.87
CA THR A 122 -20.69 -53.77 24.43
C THR A 122 -21.74 -54.16 23.41
N TRP A 123 -21.41 -54.16 22.10
CA TRP A 123 -22.31 -54.57 21.01
C TRP A 123 -23.00 -55.94 21.20
N ASP A 124 -22.34 -56.89 21.88
CA ASP A 124 -22.85 -58.25 22.09
C ASP A 124 -23.29 -58.52 23.54
N THR A 125 -23.04 -57.58 24.47
CA THR A 125 -23.26 -57.77 25.92
C THR A 125 -24.30 -56.83 26.52
N MET A 126 -24.49 -55.63 25.96
CA MET A 126 -25.47 -54.65 26.43
C MET A 126 -26.81 -54.83 25.71
N ASN A 127 -27.91 -54.53 26.40
CA ASN A 127 -29.22 -54.54 25.75
C ASN A 127 -29.35 -53.38 24.74
N ARG A 128 -30.21 -53.54 23.74
CA ARG A 128 -30.34 -52.59 22.62
C ARG A 128 -30.71 -51.18 23.04
N ARG A 129 -31.56 -51.05 24.08
CA ARG A 129 -32.03 -49.73 24.55
C ARG A 129 -30.86 -48.95 25.13
N ASP A 130 -30.12 -49.58 26.02
CA ASP A 130 -29.01 -48.94 26.72
C ASP A 130 -27.86 -48.66 25.75
N HIS A 131 -27.60 -49.56 24.80
CA HIS A 131 -26.57 -49.34 23.76
C HIS A 131 -26.86 -48.10 22.90
N VAL A 132 -28.11 -47.94 22.46
CA VAL A 132 -28.56 -46.73 21.75
C VAL A 132 -28.50 -45.48 22.62
N ILE A 133 -28.81 -45.58 23.92
CA ILE A 133 -28.66 -44.45 24.87
C ILE A 133 -27.19 -44.03 24.96
N VAL A 134 -26.25 -44.98 25.05
CA VAL A 134 -24.81 -44.68 25.06
C VAL A 134 -24.40 -43.98 23.76
N GLY A 135 -24.93 -44.40 22.61
CA GLY A 135 -24.73 -43.70 21.33
C GLY A 135 -25.23 -42.26 21.33
N TRP A 136 -26.38 -41.97 21.95
CA TRP A 136 -26.89 -40.61 22.12
C TRP A 136 -26.07 -39.79 23.12
N LEU A 137 -25.58 -40.41 24.20
CA LEU A 137 -24.66 -39.76 25.14
C LEU A 137 -23.38 -39.33 24.44
N TYR A 138 -22.80 -40.20 23.60
CA TYR A 138 -21.64 -39.84 22.77
C TYR A 138 -21.93 -38.60 21.93
N PHE A 139 -23.03 -38.59 21.16
CA PHE A 139 -23.39 -37.45 20.33
C PHE A 139 -23.60 -36.18 21.16
N GLY A 140 -24.28 -36.28 22.30
CA GLY A 140 -24.50 -35.17 23.21
C GLY A 140 -23.19 -34.56 23.70
N PHE A 141 -22.24 -35.39 24.16
CA PHE A 141 -20.92 -34.92 24.59
C PHE A 141 -20.12 -34.32 23.42
N GLY A 142 -20.09 -34.96 22.26
CA GLY A 142 -19.38 -34.44 21.09
C GLY A 142 -19.93 -33.09 20.61
N TRP A 143 -21.26 -32.92 20.59
CA TRP A 143 -21.87 -31.64 20.22
C TRP A 143 -21.65 -30.55 21.29
N LEU A 144 -21.66 -30.90 22.58
CA LEU A 144 -21.31 -29.97 23.65
C LEU A 144 -19.83 -29.54 23.59
N SER A 145 -18.91 -30.43 23.23
CA SER A 145 -17.52 -30.05 22.94
C SER A 145 -17.45 -29.02 21.81
N LEU A 146 -18.18 -29.25 20.71
CA LEU A 146 -18.28 -28.27 19.61
C LEU A 146 -18.87 -26.93 20.06
N PHE A 147 -19.92 -26.95 20.88
CA PHE A 147 -20.54 -25.75 21.45
C PHE A 147 -19.54 -24.91 22.25
N LEU A 148 -18.74 -25.56 23.10
CA LEU A 148 -17.78 -24.91 23.98
C LEU A 148 -16.61 -24.31 23.21
N ILE A 149 -15.98 -25.08 22.33
CA ILE A 149 -14.83 -24.58 21.55
C ILE A 149 -15.24 -23.51 20.53
N ASN A 150 -16.48 -23.56 20.02
CA ASN A 150 -17.02 -22.56 19.11
C ASN A 150 -17.02 -21.16 19.74
N GLY A 151 -17.37 -21.04 21.03
CA GLY A 151 -17.33 -19.75 21.73
C GLY A 151 -15.93 -19.16 21.78
N ILE A 152 -14.94 -19.98 22.12
CA ILE A 152 -13.54 -19.56 22.26
C ILE A 152 -12.93 -19.16 20.90
N ILE A 153 -13.21 -19.92 19.83
CA ILE A 153 -12.67 -19.62 18.50
C ILE A 153 -13.42 -18.43 17.86
N GLY A 154 -14.74 -18.34 18.04
CA GLY A 154 -15.55 -17.21 17.56
C GLY A 154 -15.09 -15.88 18.18
N PHE A 155 -14.73 -15.90 19.46
CA PHE A 155 -14.19 -14.75 20.19
C PHE A 155 -12.96 -14.12 19.50
N MET A 156 -12.05 -14.94 18.97
CA MET A 156 -10.85 -14.44 18.30
C MET A 156 -11.17 -13.57 17.06
N LEU A 157 -12.28 -13.88 16.37
CA LEU A 157 -12.73 -13.16 15.17
C LEU A 157 -13.64 -11.98 15.54
N THR A 158 -14.62 -12.22 16.40
CA THR A 158 -15.59 -11.23 16.85
C THR A 158 -15.60 -11.16 18.37
N PRO A 159 -14.71 -10.43 19.04
CA PRO A 159 -14.75 -10.33 20.51
C PRO A 159 -15.97 -9.57 21.02
N GLY A 160 -16.62 -8.74 20.19
CA GLY A 160 -17.84 -8.02 20.54
C GLY A 160 -17.63 -7.09 21.75
N ASP A 161 -18.62 -7.07 22.65
CA ASP A 161 -18.64 -6.21 23.83
C ASP A 161 -17.54 -6.54 24.84
N TRP A 162 -16.89 -7.70 24.75
CA TRP A 162 -15.72 -8.03 25.57
C TRP A 162 -14.58 -7.00 25.43
N LEU A 163 -14.49 -6.31 24.28
CA LEU A 163 -13.48 -5.26 24.09
C LEU A 163 -13.58 -4.18 25.18
N THR A 164 -14.77 -3.91 25.71
CA THR A 164 -15.02 -2.95 26.78
C THR A 164 -15.24 -3.63 28.14
N THR A 165 -16.05 -4.69 28.22
CA THR A 165 -16.50 -5.27 29.49
C THR A 165 -15.48 -6.21 30.12
N LYS A 166 -14.66 -6.88 29.30
CA LYS A 166 -13.77 -7.99 29.69
C LYS A 166 -14.50 -9.18 30.33
N ASP A 167 -15.82 -9.25 30.21
CA ASP A 167 -16.65 -10.29 30.83
C ASP A 167 -16.57 -11.64 30.09
N PHE A 168 -16.65 -12.75 30.84
CA PHE A 168 -16.63 -14.09 30.27
C PHE A 168 -17.73 -14.33 29.23
N TRP A 169 -18.97 -13.96 29.55
CA TRP A 169 -20.13 -14.28 28.73
C TRP A 169 -20.22 -13.42 27.48
N ASP A 170 -19.84 -12.14 27.57
CA ASP A 170 -19.78 -11.25 26.42
C ASP A 170 -18.76 -11.74 25.37
N GLY A 171 -17.63 -12.28 25.83
CA GLY A 171 -16.63 -12.89 24.95
C GLY A 171 -17.09 -14.24 24.40
N PHE A 172 -17.67 -15.09 25.26
CA PHE A 172 -18.09 -16.44 24.89
C PHE A 172 -19.27 -16.45 23.91
N PHE A 173 -20.34 -15.69 24.22
CA PHE A 173 -21.51 -15.49 23.35
C PHE A 173 -21.35 -14.28 22.43
N ASN A 174 -20.21 -14.24 21.75
CA ASN A 174 -19.88 -13.20 20.80
C ASN A 174 -20.87 -13.10 19.62
N PRO A 175 -20.85 -12.00 18.83
CA PRO A 175 -21.79 -11.79 17.72
C PRO A 175 -21.87 -12.93 16.70
N SER A 176 -20.76 -13.65 16.46
CA SER A 176 -20.74 -14.77 15.53
C SER A 176 -21.00 -16.15 16.14
N PHE A 177 -21.25 -16.24 17.46
CA PHE A 177 -21.39 -17.51 18.17
C PHE A 177 -22.45 -18.43 17.55
N TRP A 178 -23.70 -17.96 17.47
CA TRP A 178 -24.83 -18.76 16.99
C TRP A 178 -24.74 -19.11 15.50
N PRO A 179 -24.45 -18.14 14.61
CA PRO A 179 -24.25 -18.46 13.19
C PRO A 179 -23.10 -19.46 12.96
N SER A 180 -21.95 -19.28 13.64
CA SER A 180 -20.80 -20.20 13.54
C SER A 180 -21.14 -21.59 14.08
N LEU A 181 -21.87 -21.69 15.19
CA LEU A 181 -22.29 -22.98 15.76
C LEU A 181 -23.19 -23.76 14.81
N VAL A 182 -24.18 -23.09 14.22
CA VAL A 182 -25.12 -23.70 13.26
C VAL A 182 -24.38 -24.12 12.00
N PHE A 183 -23.51 -23.26 11.47
CA PHE A 183 -22.65 -23.56 10.33
C PHE A 183 -21.79 -24.81 10.58
N ARG A 184 -21.06 -24.86 11.71
CA ARG A 184 -20.21 -26.00 12.08
C ARG A 184 -21.01 -27.27 12.33
N SER A 185 -22.21 -27.16 12.91
CA SER A 185 -23.10 -28.32 13.11
C SER A 185 -23.54 -28.96 11.78
N PHE A 186 -23.92 -28.14 10.79
CA PHE A 186 -24.24 -28.65 9.45
C PHE A 186 -23.00 -29.17 8.71
N PHE A 187 -21.84 -28.56 8.94
CA PHE A 187 -20.58 -29.07 8.40
C PHE A 187 -20.24 -30.44 8.99
N SER A 188 -20.44 -30.65 10.30
CA SER A 188 -20.32 -31.96 10.94
C SER A 188 -21.24 -33.00 10.31
N ALA A 189 -22.50 -32.64 10.02
CA ALA A 189 -23.43 -33.52 9.31
C ALA A 189 -22.92 -33.89 7.91
N ALA A 190 -22.36 -32.94 7.16
CA ALA A 190 -21.73 -33.21 5.87
C ALA A 190 -20.54 -34.18 6.02
N CYS A 191 -19.65 -33.96 6.99
CA CYS A 191 -18.52 -34.85 7.29
C CYS A 191 -18.97 -36.28 7.60
N ALA A 192 -20.10 -36.45 8.30
CA ALA A 192 -20.64 -37.77 8.58
C ALA A 192 -20.92 -38.57 7.29
N GLY A 193 -21.53 -37.92 6.29
CA GLY A 193 -21.74 -38.51 4.96
C GLY A 193 -20.44 -38.78 4.20
N LEU A 194 -19.50 -37.83 4.24
CA LEU A 194 -18.21 -37.91 3.52
C LEU A 194 -17.36 -39.10 3.97
N PHE A 195 -17.14 -39.24 5.27
CA PHE A 195 -16.44 -40.38 5.84
C PHE A 195 -17.29 -41.66 5.78
N GLY A 196 -18.62 -41.53 5.85
CA GLY A 196 -19.58 -42.60 5.62
C GLY A 196 -19.36 -43.29 4.27
N PHE A 197 -19.17 -42.54 3.18
CA PHE A 197 -18.93 -43.10 1.84
C PHE A 197 -17.74 -44.07 1.77
N VAL A 198 -16.64 -43.75 2.44
CA VAL A 198 -15.39 -44.55 2.45
C VAL A 198 -15.63 -45.96 3.01
N THR A 199 -16.55 -46.08 3.96
CA THR A 199 -16.89 -47.36 4.60
C THR A 199 -18.12 -48.01 3.95
N ALA A 200 -19.13 -47.24 3.57
CA ALA A 200 -20.38 -47.71 2.97
C ALA A 200 -20.14 -48.37 1.61
N THR A 201 -19.23 -47.83 0.79
CA THR A 201 -18.88 -48.43 -0.52
C THR A 201 -18.29 -49.83 -0.41
N ARG A 202 -17.78 -50.23 0.77
CA ARG A 202 -17.20 -51.55 1.04
C ARG A 202 -18.22 -52.59 1.56
N ILE A 203 -19.49 -52.22 1.73
CA ILE A 203 -20.54 -53.16 2.15
C ILE A 203 -20.72 -54.24 1.07
N LYS A 204 -20.68 -55.52 1.49
CA LYS A 204 -20.78 -56.68 0.59
C LYS A 204 -22.19 -56.82 -0.01
N ASP A 205 -23.21 -56.71 0.82
CA ASP A 205 -24.60 -56.75 0.36
C ASP A 205 -24.90 -55.57 -0.58
N ALA A 206 -25.59 -55.84 -1.70
CA ALA A 206 -25.78 -54.82 -2.74
C ALA A 206 -26.84 -53.80 -2.39
N ASP A 207 -27.95 -54.25 -1.80
CA ASP A 207 -29.09 -53.41 -1.48
C ASP A 207 -28.81 -52.54 -0.27
N THR A 208 -28.23 -53.13 0.79
CA THR A 208 -27.76 -52.38 1.97
C THR A 208 -26.67 -51.39 1.58
N ARG A 209 -25.71 -51.76 0.71
CA ARG A 209 -24.72 -50.81 0.21
C ARG A 209 -25.36 -49.60 -0.46
N MET A 210 -26.31 -49.83 -1.37
CA MET A 210 -26.97 -48.75 -2.10
C MET A 210 -27.78 -47.85 -1.16
N LEU A 211 -28.50 -48.45 -0.21
CA LEU A 211 -29.24 -47.72 0.82
C LEU A 211 -28.30 -46.83 1.65
N THR A 212 -27.22 -47.39 2.18
CA THR A 212 -26.26 -46.65 3.02
C THR A 212 -25.53 -45.57 2.24
N VAL A 213 -25.11 -45.84 0.99
CA VAL A 213 -24.46 -44.84 0.14
C VAL A 213 -25.41 -43.69 -0.21
N ARG A 214 -26.69 -43.97 -0.49
CA ARG A 214 -27.71 -42.93 -0.70
C ARG A 214 -27.97 -42.12 0.56
N ALA A 215 -27.97 -42.76 1.74
CA ALA A 215 -28.03 -42.04 3.01
C ALA A 215 -26.81 -41.11 3.16
N CYS A 216 -25.58 -41.62 2.96
CA CYS A 216 -24.35 -40.82 3.01
C CYS A 216 -24.41 -39.63 2.02
N SER A 217 -24.99 -39.84 0.84
CA SER A 217 -25.22 -38.79 -0.16
C SER A 217 -26.20 -37.73 0.33
N ALA A 218 -27.32 -38.13 0.94
CA ALA A 218 -28.25 -37.19 1.55
C ALA A 218 -27.60 -36.37 2.67
N TRP A 219 -26.85 -37.01 3.58
CA TRP A 219 -26.09 -36.32 4.63
C TRP A 219 -25.09 -35.31 4.05
N THR A 220 -24.36 -35.70 3.00
CA THR A 220 -23.39 -34.83 2.33
C THR A 220 -24.05 -33.66 1.62
N VAL A 221 -25.02 -33.94 0.73
CA VAL A 221 -25.65 -32.91 -0.12
C VAL A 221 -26.48 -31.94 0.72
N LEU A 222 -27.36 -32.45 1.59
CA LEU A 222 -28.17 -31.59 2.45
C LEU A 222 -27.30 -30.83 3.46
N GLY A 223 -26.25 -31.48 3.99
CA GLY A 223 -25.27 -30.85 4.86
C GLY A 223 -24.56 -29.68 4.17
N VAL A 224 -24.03 -29.86 2.95
CA VAL A 224 -23.36 -28.79 2.20
C VAL A 224 -24.34 -27.66 1.84
N LEU A 225 -25.57 -27.97 1.42
CA LEU A 225 -26.58 -26.93 1.15
C LEU A 225 -26.92 -26.13 2.42
N ALA A 226 -27.02 -26.79 3.57
CA ALA A 226 -27.25 -26.14 4.86
C ALA A 226 -26.02 -25.32 5.32
N VAL A 227 -24.80 -25.78 5.03
CA VAL A 227 -23.54 -25.02 5.23
C VAL A 227 -23.56 -23.74 4.40
N ILE A 228 -24.00 -23.79 3.14
CA ILE A 228 -24.10 -22.59 2.29
C ILE A 228 -25.14 -21.61 2.87
N ALA A 229 -26.32 -22.09 3.24
CA ALA A 229 -27.37 -21.25 3.80
C ALA A 229 -26.97 -20.61 5.14
N SER A 230 -26.39 -21.40 6.05
CA SER A 230 -25.90 -20.90 7.35
C SER A 230 -24.64 -20.03 7.21
N GLY A 231 -23.84 -20.25 6.17
CA GLY A 231 -22.68 -19.41 5.84
C GLY A 231 -23.09 -17.99 5.47
N TRP A 232 -24.21 -17.83 4.75
CA TRP A 232 -24.80 -16.51 4.51
C TRP A 232 -25.15 -15.81 5.82
N TRP A 233 -25.83 -16.51 6.74
CA TRP A 233 -26.17 -15.95 8.05
C TRP A 233 -24.93 -15.58 8.85
N TYR A 234 -23.87 -16.40 8.77
CA TYR A 234 -22.60 -16.13 9.43
C TYR A 234 -21.97 -14.83 8.92
N VAL A 235 -21.82 -14.67 7.60
CA VAL A 235 -21.26 -13.44 7.02
C VAL A 235 -22.13 -12.22 7.36
N ALA A 236 -23.46 -12.36 7.31
CA ALA A 236 -24.39 -11.27 7.61
C ALA A 236 -24.38 -10.84 9.09
N ALA A 237 -24.00 -11.73 10.01
CA ALA A 237 -23.89 -11.43 11.43
C ALA A 237 -22.55 -10.79 11.83
N MET A 238 -21.60 -10.64 10.89
CA MET A 238 -20.29 -10.08 11.21
C MET A 238 -20.36 -8.57 11.46
N PRO A 239 -19.61 -8.06 12.45
CA PRO A 239 -19.46 -6.61 12.62
C PRO A 239 -18.80 -5.97 11.38
N PRO A 240 -19.03 -4.66 11.14
CA PRO A 240 -18.61 -3.98 9.90
C PRO A 240 -17.12 -4.14 9.57
N GLY A 241 -16.24 -4.07 10.58
CA GLY A 241 -14.79 -4.17 10.38
C GLY A 241 -14.35 -5.52 9.79
N GLN A 242 -14.84 -6.62 10.34
CA GLN A 242 -14.58 -7.98 9.89
C GLN A 242 -15.24 -8.25 8.53
N TYR A 243 -16.48 -7.78 8.36
CA TYR A 243 -17.19 -7.89 7.08
C TYR A 243 -16.41 -7.21 5.95
N GLU A 244 -15.92 -5.97 6.16
CA GLU A 244 -15.10 -5.27 5.18
C GLU A 244 -13.80 -6.01 4.83
N MET A 245 -13.18 -6.68 5.81
CA MET A 245 -11.98 -7.48 5.59
C MET A 245 -12.23 -8.67 4.66
N ILE A 246 -13.37 -9.34 4.82
CA ILE A 246 -13.77 -10.49 3.99
C ILE A 246 -14.26 -10.02 2.61
N ALA A 247 -15.08 -8.98 2.57
CA ALA A 247 -15.76 -8.57 1.34
C ALA A 247 -14.88 -7.76 0.38
N PHE A 248 -14.01 -6.87 0.90
CA PHE A 248 -13.41 -5.81 0.07
C PHE A 248 -11.89 -5.66 0.19
N LYS A 249 -11.26 -6.14 1.25
CA LYS A 249 -9.87 -5.76 1.57
C LYS A 249 -8.84 -6.88 1.42
N SER A 250 -9.22 -8.05 0.90
CA SER A 250 -8.30 -9.17 0.76
C SER A 250 -8.48 -9.94 -0.55
N ASN A 251 -7.58 -9.72 -1.52
CA ASN A 251 -7.47 -10.54 -2.74
C ASN A 251 -7.28 -12.03 -2.41
N ARG A 252 -6.71 -12.33 -1.23
CA ARG A 252 -6.59 -13.69 -0.72
C ARG A 252 -7.95 -14.31 -0.40
N VAL A 253 -8.86 -13.55 0.20
CA VAL A 253 -10.23 -14.02 0.49
C VAL A 253 -10.97 -14.33 -0.81
N ALA A 254 -10.83 -13.50 -1.84
CA ALA A 254 -11.44 -13.77 -3.15
C ALA A 254 -11.00 -15.13 -3.72
N GLY A 255 -9.69 -15.46 -3.66
CA GLY A 255 -9.18 -16.76 -4.10
C GLY A 255 -9.73 -17.94 -3.29
N PHE A 256 -9.73 -17.87 -1.96
CA PHE A 256 -10.30 -18.94 -1.14
C PHE A 256 -11.82 -19.04 -1.25
N MET A 257 -12.52 -17.94 -1.52
CA MET A 257 -13.95 -17.94 -1.81
C MET A 257 -14.25 -18.68 -3.11
N GLN A 258 -13.43 -18.47 -4.15
CA GLN A 258 -13.52 -19.25 -5.38
C GLN A 258 -13.31 -20.75 -5.12
N TYR A 259 -12.28 -21.13 -4.36
CA TYR A 259 -12.04 -22.52 -3.99
C TYR A 259 -13.18 -23.11 -3.15
N PHE A 260 -13.76 -22.34 -2.23
CA PHE A 260 -14.93 -22.75 -1.45
C PHE A 260 -16.08 -23.18 -2.37
N TRP A 261 -16.40 -22.40 -3.40
CA TRP A 261 -17.45 -22.74 -4.37
C TRP A 261 -17.10 -23.95 -5.23
N VAL A 262 -15.86 -24.02 -5.73
CA VAL A 262 -15.38 -25.16 -6.54
C VAL A 262 -15.46 -26.46 -5.75
N PHE A 263 -14.94 -26.47 -4.53
CA PHE A 263 -14.97 -27.66 -3.67
C PHE A 263 -16.40 -27.99 -3.19
N SER A 264 -17.23 -26.99 -2.90
CA SER A 264 -18.66 -27.21 -2.59
C SER A 264 -19.37 -27.96 -3.71
N LEU A 265 -19.21 -27.47 -4.95
CA LEU A 265 -19.84 -28.08 -6.11
C LEU A 265 -19.29 -29.48 -6.39
N ALA A 266 -17.95 -29.65 -6.30
CA ALA A 266 -17.31 -30.95 -6.47
C ALA A 266 -17.82 -31.98 -5.43
N THR A 267 -18.00 -31.56 -4.18
CA THR A 267 -18.53 -32.41 -3.12
C THR A 267 -19.99 -32.79 -3.35
N VAL A 268 -20.84 -31.84 -3.77
CA VAL A 268 -22.26 -32.12 -4.08
C VAL A 268 -22.40 -33.05 -5.28
N ILE A 269 -21.72 -32.74 -6.39
CA ILE A 269 -21.75 -33.57 -7.61
C ILE A 269 -21.22 -34.97 -7.30
N GLY A 270 -20.06 -35.06 -6.64
CA GLY A 270 -19.47 -36.33 -6.28
C GLY A 270 -20.37 -37.16 -5.34
N GLY A 271 -21.02 -36.51 -4.37
CA GLY A 271 -22.02 -37.14 -3.51
C GLY A 271 -23.21 -37.69 -4.27
N LEU A 272 -23.74 -36.95 -5.26
CA LEU A 272 -24.83 -37.39 -6.13
C LEU A 272 -24.40 -38.53 -7.06
N LEU A 273 -23.21 -38.45 -7.65
CA LEU A 273 -22.65 -39.51 -8.51
C LEU A 273 -22.49 -40.82 -7.76
N LEU A 274 -22.05 -40.78 -6.50
CA LEU A 274 -21.96 -41.96 -5.64
C LEU A 274 -23.32 -42.58 -5.32
N ALA A 275 -24.40 -41.79 -5.28
CA ALA A 275 -25.76 -42.29 -5.07
C ALA A 275 -26.37 -42.98 -6.30
N ILE A 276 -25.79 -42.77 -7.49
CA ILE A 276 -26.12 -43.50 -8.72
C ILE A 276 -25.45 -44.88 -8.67
N LYS A 277 -26.06 -45.90 -9.28
CA LYS A 277 -25.59 -47.30 -9.27
C LYS A 277 -24.27 -47.49 -10.05
N ALA A 278 -23.18 -46.95 -9.51
CA ALA A 278 -21.85 -46.97 -10.11
C ALA A 278 -21.14 -48.33 -9.88
N PRO A 279 -20.26 -48.75 -10.82
CA PRO A 279 -19.45 -49.96 -10.65
C PRO A 279 -18.56 -49.90 -9.41
N ARG A 280 -18.41 -51.04 -8.71
CA ARG A 280 -17.61 -51.15 -7.47
C ARG A 280 -16.18 -50.60 -7.60
N ARG A 281 -15.53 -50.83 -8.75
CA ARG A 281 -14.16 -50.38 -9.04
C ARG A 281 -14.00 -48.86 -9.03
N ILE A 282 -15.08 -48.11 -9.28
CA ILE A 282 -15.06 -46.64 -9.35
C ILE A 282 -15.59 -46.02 -8.04
N SER A 283 -16.55 -46.67 -7.38
CA SER A 283 -17.21 -46.12 -6.19
C SER A 283 -16.27 -45.81 -5.02
N PHE A 284 -15.29 -46.68 -4.73
CA PHE A 284 -14.36 -46.46 -3.62
C PHE A 284 -13.32 -45.34 -3.91
N PRO A 285 -12.61 -45.34 -5.06
CA PRO A 285 -11.76 -44.21 -5.44
C PRO A 285 -12.52 -42.88 -5.50
N LEU A 286 -13.74 -42.87 -6.05
CA LEU A 286 -14.57 -41.67 -6.08
C LEU A 286 -14.92 -41.19 -4.66
N ALA A 287 -15.24 -42.09 -3.74
CA ALA A 287 -15.48 -41.73 -2.33
C ALA A 287 -14.26 -41.06 -1.68
N LEU A 288 -13.04 -41.50 -1.98
CA LEU A 288 -11.82 -40.84 -1.49
C LEU A 288 -11.62 -39.45 -2.12
N VAL A 289 -11.87 -39.30 -3.41
CA VAL A 289 -11.81 -38.00 -4.09
C VAL A 289 -12.81 -37.02 -3.49
N VAL A 290 -14.05 -37.46 -3.23
CA VAL A 290 -15.10 -36.64 -2.63
C VAL A 290 -14.77 -36.28 -1.18
N LEU A 291 -14.16 -37.19 -0.41
CA LEU A 291 -13.64 -36.90 0.92
C LEU A 291 -12.57 -35.81 0.89
N LEU A 292 -11.65 -35.86 -0.07
CA LEU A 292 -10.60 -34.85 -0.25
C LEU A 292 -11.16 -33.51 -0.74
N ALA A 293 -12.19 -33.53 -1.60
CA ALA A 293 -12.92 -32.31 -1.99
C ALA A 293 -13.59 -31.67 -0.76
N GLY A 294 -14.18 -32.47 0.13
CA GLY A 294 -14.72 -32.00 1.41
C GLY A 294 -13.66 -31.39 2.34
N GLN A 295 -12.44 -31.94 2.37
CA GLN A 295 -11.30 -31.34 3.07
C GLN A 295 -10.92 -29.99 2.44
N GLY A 296 -10.92 -29.88 1.11
CA GLY A 296 -10.68 -28.62 0.40
C GLY A 296 -11.74 -27.56 0.70
N LEU A 297 -13.01 -27.97 0.78
CA LEU A 297 -14.13 -27.11 1.20
C LEU A 297 -13.90 -26.57 2.62
N PHE A 298 -13.57 -27.45 3.57
CA PHE A 298 -13.30 -27.07 4.95
C PHE A 298 -12.08 -26.14 5.06
N GLY A 299 -10.98 -26.50 4.40
CA GLY A 299 -9.76 -25.71 4.39
C GLY A 299 -9.99 -24.30 3.83
N SER A 300 -10.76 -24.18 2.74
CA SER A 300 -11.11 -22.88 2.16
C SER A 300 -11.85 -21.99 3.16
N PHE A 301 -12.81 -22.56 3.92
CA PHE A 301 -13.51 -21.85 5.00
C PHE A 301 -12.57 -21.37 6.11
N GLU A 302 -11.67 -22.23 6.61
CA GLU A 302 -10.75 -21.83 7.70
C GLU A 302 -9.79 -20.73 7.26
N PHE A 303 -9.34 -20.72 5.99
CA PHE A 303 -8.54 -19.61 5.45
C PHE A 303 -9.34 -18.30 5.33
N ILE A 304 -10.62 -18.36 4.94
CA ILE A 304 -11.51 -17.18 4.91
C ILE A 304 -11.70 -16.63 6.33
N ARG A 305 -11.96 -17.50 7.31
CA ARG A 305 -12.10 -17.12 8.73
C ARG A 305 -10.82 -16.50 9.28
N GLU A 306 -9.67 -17.11 9.01
CA GLU A 306 -8.37 -16.58 9.41
C GLU A 306 -8.10 -15.20 8.79
N ALA A 307 -8.40 -15.03 7.51
CA ALA A 307 -8.27 -13.77 6.81
C ALA A 307 -9.20 -12.68 7.37
N GLY A 308 -10.43 -13.05 7.78
CA GLY A 308 -11.43 -12.13 8.33
C GLY A 308 -11.02 -11.46 9.64
N ARG A 309 -10.10 -12.07 10.41
CA ARG A 309 -9.56 -11.46 11.65
C ARG A 309 -8.24 -10.72 11.47
N LYS A 310 -7.59 -10.81 10.30
CA LYS A 310 -6.33 -10.10 10.07
C LYS A 310 -6.53 -8.58 10.16
N PRO A 311 -5.55 -7.85 10.71
CA PRO A 311 -4.16 -8.23 11.03
C PRO A 311 -3.97 -8.88 12.41
N TYR A 312 -5.05 -9.25 13.10
CA TYR A 312 -5.04 -9.69 14.49
C TYR A 312 -5.05 -11.23 14.65
N LEU A 313 -4.54 -11.68 15.80
CA LEU A 313 -4.86 -13.00 16.37
C LEU A 313 -6.17 -12.95 17.17
N ILE A 314 -6.35 -11.87 17.93
CA ILE A 314 -7.59 -11.52 18.63
C ILE A 314 -7.93 -10.10 18.19
N TRP A 315 -9.06 -9.96 17.49
CA TRP A 315 -9.47 -8.72 16.85
C TRP A 315 -9.32 -7.50 17.77
N ASP A 316 -8.71 -6.45 17.22
CA ASP A 316 -8.45 -5.16 17.86
C ASP A 316 -7.61 -5.20 19.16
N THR A 317 -7.04 -6.35 19.53
CA THR A 317 -6.34 -6.54 20.80
C THR A 317 -4.89 -6.99 20.61
N ILE A 318 -4.66 -8.03 19.81
CA ILE A 318 -3.34 -8.67 19.63
C ILE A 318 -3.06 -8.84 18.15
N TYR A 319 -1.96 -8.26 17.66
CA TYR A 319 -1.53 -8.41 16.26
C TYR A 319 -1.03 -9.84 15.97
N SER A 320 -0.91 -10.16 14.68
CA SER A 320 -0.35 -11.45 14.23
C SER A 320 1.09 -11.69 14.71
N SER A 321 1.86 -10.62 14.96
CA SER A 321 3.18 -10.65 15.62
C SER A 321 3.12 -10.96 17.12
N SER A 322 1.95 -11.25 17.68
CA SER A 322 1.71 -11.38 19.13
C SER A 322 1.93 -10.09 19.94
N ILE A 323 2.14 -8.95 19.30
CA ILE A 323 2.25 -7.64 19.96
C ILE A 323 0.85 -7.15 20.38
N LEU A 324 0.72 -6.74 21.64
CA LEU A 324 -0.49 -6.11 22.18
C LEU A 324 -0.65 -4.71 21.60
N LYS A 325 -1.81 -4.42 21.01
CA LYS A 325 -2.10 -3.11 20.39
C LYS A 325 -1.88 -1.96 21.38
N ALA A 326 -2.27 -2.15 22.65
CA ALA A 326 -2.12 -1.17 23.72
C ALA A 326 -0.65 -0.82 24.05
N HIS A 327 0.31 -1.70 23.75
CA HIS A 327 1.73 -1.45 24.04
C HIS A 327 2.48 -0.77 22.88
N VAL A 328 1.88 -0.67 21.69
CA VAL A 328 2.53 -0.11 20.50
C VAL A 328 3.09 1.30 20.73
N PRO A 329 2.36 2.27 21.35
CA PRO A 329 2.91 3.61 21.55
C PRO A 329 4.18 3.62 22.40
N VAL A 330 4.23 2.78 23.44
CA VAL A 330 5.41 2.67 24.32
C VAL A 330 6.57 2.00 23.61
N ILE A 331 6.29 0.97 22.81
CA ILE A 331 7.32 0.25 22.05
C ILE A 331 7.91 1.14 20.94
N ASN A 332 7.08 1.91 20.22
CA ASN A 332 7.56 2.83 19.20
C ASN A 332 8.49 3.90 19.76
N GLN A 333 8.30 4.31 21.02
CA GLN A 333 9.19 5.26 21.69
C GLN A 333 10.49 4.63 22.19
N LYS A 334 10.45 3.40 22.73
CA LYS A 334 11.61 2.74 23.36
C LYS A 334 12.44 1.88 22.41
N GLY A 335 11.83 1.44 21.32
CA GLY A 335 12.34 0.39 20.45
C GLY A 335 11.83 -0.99 20.83
N VAL A 336 11.59 -1.80 19.80
CA VAL A 336 11.06 -3.16 19.91
C VAL A 336 12.12 -4.12 20.43
N ILE A 337 13.38 -3.97 20.03
CA ILE A 337 14.50 -4.77 20.53
C ILE A 337 14.66 -4.55 22.03
N ALA A 338 14.69 -3.29 22.47
CA ALA A 338 14.79 -2.93 23.90
C ALA A 338 13.59 -3.40 24.72
N SER A 339 12.43 -3.57 24.08
CA SER A 339 11.19 -4.05 24.72
C SER A 339 11.03 -5.57 24.71
N ALA A 340 11.93 -6.31 24.06
CA ALA A 340 11.90 -7.76 23.97
C ALA A 340 12.68 -8.42 25.11
N LYS A 341 11.99 -9.22 25.95
CA LYS A 341 12.66 -9.94 27.07
C LYS A 341 13.64 -11.01 26.60
N TRP A 342 13.44 -11.53 25.39
CA TRP A 342 14.22 -12.61 24.79
C TRP A 342 15.05 -12.11 23.60
N ALA A 343 15.47 -10.83 23.63
CA ALA A 343 16.44 -10.34 22.67
C ALA A 343 17.77 -11.11 22.80
N PRO A 344 18.47 -11.38 21.68
CA PRO A 344 19.82 -11.95 21.71
C PRO A 344 20.74 -11.14 22.65
N PRO A 345 21.59 -11.81 23.46
CA PRO A 345 22.51 -11.12 24.38
C PRO A 345 23.39 -10.05 23.71
N GLU A 346 23.73 -10.26 22.45
CA GLU A 346 24.53 -9.36 21.61
C GLU A 346 23.83 -8.01 21.36
N LEU A 347 22.49 -7.98 21.44
CA LEU A 347 21.68 -6.77 21.26
C LEU A 347 21.34 -6.09 22.61
N ALA A 348 21.71 -6.70 23.74
CA ALA A 348 21.34 -6.20 25.07
C ALA A 348 21.93 -4.82 25.41
N ARG A 349 23.03 -4.43 24.76
CA ARG A 349 23.67 -3.11 24.90
C ARG A 349 23.30 -2.13 23.78
N GLY A 350 22.32 -2.47 22.95
CA GLY A 350 21.92 -1.70 21.78
C GLY A 350 22.48 -2.26 20.46
N VAL A 351 22.09 -1.61 19.37
CA VAL A 351 22.51 -1.97 18.01
C VAL A 351 23.82 -1.24 17.65
N THR A 352 24.76 -1.97 17.08
CA THR A 352 26.05 -1.51 16.54
C THR A 352 26.17 -1.97 15.09
N GLU A 353 27.14 -1.43 14.33
CA GLU A 353 27.36 -1.88 12.95
C GLU A 353 27.73 -3.38 12.86
N GLU A 354 28.44 -3.92 13.85
CA GLU A 354 28.82 -5.34 13.90
C GLU A 354 27.62 -6.29 14.10
N ASN A 355 26.62 -5.87 14.88
CA ASN A 355 25.44 -6.69 15.20
C ASN A 355 24.19 -6.31 14.38
N ARG A 356 24.32 -5.40 13.40
CA ARG A 356 23.21 -4.84 12.62
C ARG A 356 22.40 -5.89 11.85
N VAL A 357 23.07 -6.87 11.25
CA VAL A 357 22.41 -7.99 10.55
C VAL A 357 21.61 -8.85 11.53
N LEU A 358 22.18 -9.14 12.71
CA LEU A 358 21.49 -9.88 13.77
C LEU A 358 20.26 -9.12 14.28
N ALA A 359 20.37 -7.79 14.43
CA ALA A 359 19.24 -6.95 14.79
C ALA A 359 18.12 -7.03 13.73
N GLY A 360 18.46 -6.94 12.45
CA GLY A 360 17.50 -7.07 11.35
C GLY A 360 16.83 -8.45 11.29
N GLU A 361 17.59 -9.52 11.47
CA GLU A 361 17.05 -10.87 11.58
C GLU A 361 16.08 -11.00 12.75
N PHE A 362 16.46 -10.50 13.93
CA PHE A 362 15.63 -10.57 15.12
C PHE A 362 14.33 -9.77 14.96
N LEU A 363 14.39 -8.57 14.37
CA LEU A 363 13.21 -7.77 14.02
C LEU A 363 12.27 -8.54 13.07
N PHE A 364 12.83 -9.19 12.04
CA PHE A 364 12.04 -10.01 11.12
C PHE A 364 11.36 -11.17 11.84
N GLN A 365 12.08 -11.87 12.72
CA GLN A 365 11.53 -12.98 13.49
C GLN A 365 10.39 -12.56 14.41
N LEU A 366 10.49 -11.36 14.98
CA LEU A 366 9.56 -10.85 15.96
C LEU A 366 8.26 -10.34 15.33
N GLU A 367 8.37 -9.62 14.21
CA GLU A 367 7.21 -8.96 13.59
C GLU A 367 6.68 -9.66 12.34
N CYS A 368 7.56 -10.29 11.56
CA CYS A 368 7.22 -10.80 10.23
C CYS A 368 7.06 -12.33 10.16
N ALA A 369 7.88 -13.10 10.90
CA ALA A 369 7.95 -14.56 10.76
C ALA A 369 6.67 -15.32 11.16
N SER A 370 5.80 -14.69 11.95
CA SER A 370 4.46 -15.20 12.26
C SER A 370 3.60 -15.39 11.00
N CYS A 371 3.81 -14.54 9.99
CA CYS A 371 3.01 -14.47 8.77
C CYS A 371 3.80 -14.83 7.52
N HIS A 372 5.12 -14.65 7.52
CA HIS A 372 6.00 -14.84 6.37
C HIS A 372 7.02 -15.97 6.59
N SER A 373 7.24 -16.78 5.56
CA SER A 373 8.37 -17.72 5.52
C SER A 373 9.51 -17.16 4.69
N ILE A 374 10.73 -17.67 4.91
CA ILE A 374 11.89 -17.40 4.06
C ILE A 374 12.15 -18.66 3.22
N HIS A 375 12.06 -18.52 1.90
CA HIS A 375 12.15 -19.63 0.93
C HIS A 375 11.18 -20.81 1.22
N GLY A 376 10.07 -20.54 1.89
CA GLY A 376 9.08 -21.51 2.31
C GLY A 376 7.81 -21.56 1.44
N PRO A 377 6.89 -22.48 1.74
CA PRO A 377 5.64 -22.64 0.98
C PRO A 377 4.57 -21.59 1.34
N MET A 378 4.68 -20.92 2.49
CA MET A 378 3.63 -20.04 3.02
C MET A 378 4.08 -18.58 3.05
N ASN A 379 3.42 -17.71 2.28
CA ASN A 379 3.69 -16.25 2.25
C ASN A 379 5.18 -15.89 2.18
N GLU A 380 5.89 -16.57 1.28
CA GLU A 380 7.34 -16.43 1.12
C GLU A 380 7.72 -14.95 0.88
N ILE A 381 8.59 -14.41 1.73
CA ILE A 381 8.88 -12.97 1.77
C ILE A 381 9.77 -12.53 0.61
N THR A 382 10.77 -13.31 0.22
CA THR A 382 11.76 -12.89 -0.78
C THR A 382 11.09 -12.61 -2.13
N LYS A 383 10.17 -13.46 -2.57
CA LYS A 383 9.36 -13.23 -3.78
C LYS A 383 8.44 -12.01 -3.71
N ARG A 384 8.02 -11.58 -2.51
CA ARG A 384 7.09 -10.45 -2.33
C ARG A 384 7.80 -9.10 -2.19
N THR A 385 9.08 -9.14 -1.85
CA THR A 385 9.90 -7.96 -1.62
C THR A 385 11.11 -7.89 -2.55
N ALA A 386 11.21 -8.80 -3.53
CA ALA A 386 12.29 -8.84 -4.51
C ALA A 386 12.51 -7.50 -5.21
N GLN A 387 11.43 -6.75 -5.44
CA GLN A 387 11.46 -5.44 -6.11
C GLN A 387 11.84 -4.26 -5.20
N TYR A 388 12.04 -4.44 -3.90
CA TYR A 388 12.36 -3.33 -3.01
C TYR A 388 13.85 -3.28 -2.70
N ASP A 389 14.45 -2.12 -2.91
CA ASP A 389 15.71 -1.75 -2.30
C ASP A 389 15.47 -1.35 -0.82
N THR A 390 16.53 -0.91 -0.13
CA THR A 390 16.42 -0.49 1.28
C THR A 390 15.47 0.69 1.46
N GLY A 391 15.53 1.70 0.58
CA GLY A 391 14.68 2.89 0.67
C GLY A 391 13.21 2.59 0.43
N GLY A 392 12.91 1.86 -0.65
CA GLY A 392 11.56 1.40 -0.96
C GLY A 392 10.97 0.48 0.11
N MET A 393 11.79 -0.40 0.69
CA MET A 393 11.35 -1.27 1.78
C MET A 393 11.04 -0.48 3.06
N ASP A 394 11.86 0.52 3.41
CA ASP A 394 11.59 1.41 4.55
C ASP A 394 10.30 2.23 4.35
N ALA A 395 10.09 2.78 3.15
CA ALA A 395 8.85 3.46 2.78
C ALA A 395 7.64 2.51 2.88
N PHE A 396 7.76 1.28 2.37
CA PHE A 396 6.70 0.28 2.48
C PHE A 396 6.37 -0.06 3.94
N LEU A 397 7.37 -0.27 4.79
CA LEU A 397 7.19 -0.55 6.22
C LEU A 397 6.49 0.61 6.94
N THR A 398 6.76 1.85 6.53
CA THR A 398 6.10 3.05 7.07
C THR A 398 4.60 3.10 6.73
N GLY A 399 4.23 2.68 5.52
CA GLY A 399 2.83 2.61 5.07
C GLY A 399 2.08 1.35 5.51
N MET A 400 2.78 0.37 6.11
CA MET A 400 2.23 -0.92 6.50
C MET A 400 1.04 -0.74 7.47
N GLY A 401 -0.07 -1.43 7.21
CA GLY A 401 -1.30 -1.32 8.03
C GLY A 401 -2.17 -0.08 7.78
N LYS A 402 -1.70 0.93 7.01
CA LYS A 402 -2.46 2.16 6.74
C LYS A 402 -3.43 2.02 5.55
N LEU A 403 -2.91 1.66 4.38
CA LEU A 403 -3.70 1.44 3.16
C LEU A 403 -4.24 0.00 3.10
N ASN A 404 -3.33 -0.97 3.21
CA ASN A 404 -3.69 -2.36 3.35
C ASN A 404 -3.76 -2.75 4.84
N LYS A 405 -4.98 -2.88 5.35
CA LYS A 405 -5.24 -3.25 6.75
C LYS A 405 -5.00 -4.73 7.05
N TYR A 406 -4.71 -5.57 6.05
CA TYR A 406 -4.47 -7.01 6.26
C TYR A 406 -3.16 -7.28 7.03
N MET A 407 -2.17 -6.39 6.93
CA MET A 407 -0.91 -6.49 7.67
C MET A 407 -0.92 -5.55 8.89
N PRO A 408 -0.32 -5.98 10.03
CA PRO A 408 -0.16 -5.09 11.17
C PRO A 408 0.77 -3.92 10.80
N PRO A 409 0.66 -2.75 11.46
CA PRO A 409 1.67 -1.71 11.30
C PRO A 409 3.03 -2.17 11.82
N PHE A 410 4.11 -1.58 11.32
CA PHE A 410 5.44 -1.76 11.90
C PHE A 410 5.45 -1.19 13.33
N VAL A 411 6.09 -1.89 14.27
CA VAL A 411 6.17 -1.49 15.67
C VAL A 411 7.63 -1.37 16.10
N GLY A 412 8.14 -0.15 16.20
CA GLY A 412 9.53 0.11 16.57
C GLY A 412 9.93 1.55 16.24
N THR A 413 11.21 1.87 16.43
CA THR A 413 11.79 3.16 16.04
C THR A 413 12.07 3.23 14.53
N ASP A 414 12.26 4.44 14.00
CA ASP A 414 12.67 4.62 12.59
C ASP A 414 14.01 3.94 12.28
N ALA A 415 14.94 3.93 13.23
CA ALA A 415 16.22 3.23 13.09
C ALA A 415 16.03 1.71 12.98
N GLU A 416 15.19 1.11 13.83
CA GLU A 416 14.85 -0.31 13.74
C GLU A 416 14.13 -0.64 12.42
N ARG A 417 13.23 0.24 11.94
CA ARG A 417 12.56 0.07 10.65
C ARG A 417 13.56 0.00 9.50
N MET A 418 14.54 0.91 9.50
CA MET A 418 15.60 0.95 8.49
C MET A 418 16.49 -0.30 8.55
N ILE A 419 16.81 -0.79 9.76
CA ILE A 419 17.56 -2.04 9.94
C ILE A 419 16.78 -3.24 9.39
N LEU A 420 15.46 -3.32 9.66
CA LEU A 420 14.60 -4.37 9.10
C LEU A 420 14.50 -4.27 7.57
N ALA A 421 14.36 -3.05 7.04
CA ALA A 421 14.34 -2.80 5.60
C ALA A 421 15.61 -3.28 4.92
N GLN A 422 16.77 -2.96 5.49
CA GLN A 422 18.08 -3.40 5.00
C GLN A 422 18.23 -4.93 5.07
N TYR A 423 17.79 -5.58 6.15
CA TYR A 423 17.83 -7.04 6.24
C TYR A 423 16.96 -7.70 5.15
N ILE A 424 15.75 -7.21 4.93
CA ILE A 424 14.86 -7.76 3.90
C ILE A 424 15.40 -7.49 2.49
N ALA A 425 15.79 -6.27 2.18
CA ALA A 425 16.23 -5.90 0.83
C ALA A 425 17.62 -6.46 0.50
N VAL A 426 18.60 -6.26 1.39
CA VAL A 426 20.00 -6.61 1.14
C VAL A 426 20.29 -8.05 1.56
N THR A 427 20.02 -8.42 2.81
CA THR A 427 20.42 -9.74 3.33
C THR A 427 19.59 -10.88 2.73
N LEU A 428 18.27 -10.70 2.60
CA LEU A 428 17.40 -11.75 2.07
C LEU A 428 17.28 -11.75 0.53
N ASN A 429 17.25 -10.57 -0.11
CA ASN A 429 17.06 -10.48 -1.56
C ASN A 429 18.33 -10.15 -2.36
N GLY A 430 19.42 -9.71 -1.70
CA GLY A 430 20.66 -9.35 -2.38
C GLY A 430 20.59 -8.03 -3.14
N ASN A 431 19.59 -7.18 -2.87
CA ASN A 431 19.44 -5.91 -3.55
C ASN A 431 20.48 -4.91 -3.03
N ALA A 432 21.14 -4.19 -3.95
CA ALA A 432 22.03 -3.10 -3.58
C ALA A 432 21.21 -1.90 -3.07
N PRO A 433 21.72 -1.14 -2.08
CA PRO A 433 21.13 0.16 -1.74
C PRO A 433 21.20 1.09 -2.96
N VAL A 434 20.07 1.72 -3.29
CA VAL A 434 20.03 2.73 -4.34
C VAL A 434 20.49 4.07 -3.77
N SER A 435 21.56 4.64 -4.34
CA SER A 435 21.95 6.02 -4.04
C SER A 435 21.05 7.01 -4.78
N GLN A 436 20.85 8.17 -4.17
CA GLN A 436 20.26 9.32 -4.85
C GLN A 436 21.19 9.75 -5.99
N ALA A 437 20.61 10.19 -7.10
CA ALA A 437 21.40 10.74 -8.19
C ALA A 437 21.80 12.18 -7.80
N GLU A 438 23.10 12.47 -7.90
CA GLU A 438 23.63 13.80 -7.64
C GLU A 438 23.26 14.75 -8.80
N ALA A 439 23.11 16.03 -8.50
CA ALA A 439 22.97 17.05 -9.53
C ALA A 439 24.26 17.12 -10.39
N PRO A 440 24.16 17.11 -11.72
CA PRO A 440 25.34 17.21 -12.57
C PRO A 440 26.00 18.58 -12.42
N GLU A 441 27.33 18.60 -12.39
CA GLU A 441 28.08 19.86 -12.53
C GLU A 441 27.90 20.39 -13.95
N MET A 442 27.39 21.61 -14.05
CA MET A 442 27.07 22.22 -15.33
C MET A 442 28.18 23.17 -15.77
N SER A 443 28.56 23.10 -17.04
CA SER A 443 29.51 24.05 -17.61
C SER A 443 28.92 25.47 -17.65
N ASP A 444 29.76 26.46 -17.39
CA ASP A 444 29.40 27.86 -17.60
C ASP A 444 29.15 28.15 -19.09
N SER A 445 28.34 29.17 -19.35
CA SER A 445 28.10 29.67 -20.70
C SER A 445 28.35 31.17 -20.74
N ALA A 446 29.03 31.61 -21.80
CA ALA A 446 29.28 33.02 -22.00
C ALA A 446 27.95 33.76 -22.20
N PRO A 447 27.73 34.89 -21.49
CA PRO A 447 26.60 35.78 -21.73
C PRO A 447 26.51 36.23 -23.19
N ALA A 448 25.31 36.56 -23.65
CA ALA A 448 25.16 37.18 -24.96
C ALA A 448 25.78 38.60 -24.95
N PRO A 449 26.21 39.13 -26.12
CA PRO A 449 26.79 40.47 -26.17
C PRO A 449 25.79 41.54 -25.72
N PHE A 450 26.23 42.44 -24.85
CA PHE A 450 25.49 43.63 -24.48
C PHE A 450 26.48 44.76 -24.13
N ASP A 451 26.13 45.98 -24.54
CA ASP A 451 26.88 47.20 -24.26
C ASP A 451 25.91 48.22 -23.66
N THR A 452 26.13 48.58 -22.40
CA THR A 452 25.30 49.51 -21.64
C THR A 452 25.22 50.90 -22.28
N ASP A 453 26.22 51.35 -23.02
CA ASP A 453 26.26 52.68 -23.60
C ASP A 453 25.62 52.73 -25.00
N THR A 454 25.72 51.63 -25.77
CA THR A 454 25.35 51.62 -27.19
C THR A 454 24.14 50.77 -27.55
N SER A 455 23.76 49.79 -26.72
CA SER A 455 22.63 48.91 -27.00
C SER A 455 21.31 49.67 -26.86
N LYS A 456 20.44 49.61 -27.87
CA LYS A 456 19.12 50.28 -27.81
C LYS A 456 18.03 49.44 -27.17
N TYR A 457 18.22 48.13 -27.11
CA TYR A 457 17.18 47.20 -26.68
C TYR A 457 17.72 46.23 -25.63
N THR A 458 16.85 45.89 -24.69
CA THR A 458 17.08 44.88 -23.66
C THR A 458 16.05 43.77 -23.82
N LEU A 459 16.49 42.52 -23.84
CA LEU A 459 15.63 41.35 -24.00
C LEU A 459 15.73 40.48 -22.75
N VAL A 460 14.75 40.59 -21.87
CA VAL A 460 14.68 39.77 -20.65
C VAL A 460 13.81 38.55 -20.88
N ALA A 461 14.17 37.42 -20.30
CA ALA A 461 13.44 36.17 -20.46
C ALA A 461 13.56 35.25 -19.25
N TRP A 462 12.54 34.43 -19.03
CA TRP A 462 12.43 33.48 -17.93
C TRP A 462 11.53 32.30 -18.34
N CYS A 463 11.53 31.24 -17.53
CA CYS A 463 10.62 30.12 -17.72
C CYS A 463 9.41 30.23 -16.78
N ALA A 464 8.25 29.76 -17.23
CA ALA A 464 7.06 29.64 -16.39
C ALA A 464 7.26 28.62 -15.24
N GLN A 465 8.16 27.65 -15.42
CA GLN A 465 8.55 26.68 -14.42
C GLN A 465 10.06 26.70 -14.18
N GLY A 466 10.46 26.55 -12.92
CA GLY A 466 11.86 26.47 -12.50
C GLY A 466 12.61 25.22 -12.89
N MET A 467 11.88 24.11 -13.01
CA MET A 467 12.32 22.83 -13.52
C MET A 467 11.09 22.12 -14.03
N SER A 468 11.04 21.83 -15.33
CA SER A 468 9.96 21.03 -15.91
C SER A 468 10.25 19.55 -15.68
N PHE A 469 9.48 18.90 -14.80
CA PHE A 469 9.58 17.46 -14.57
C PHE A 469 8.73 16.67 -15.55
N PHE A 470 9.30 15.59 -16.06
CA PHE A 470 8.55 14.62 -16.84
C PHE A 470 8.99 13.20 -16.54
N SER A 471 8.17 12.21 -16.88
CA SER A 471 8.53 10.80 -16.72
C SER A 471 7.70 9.97 -17.66
N GLN A 472 8.37 9.39 -18.66
CA GLN A 472 7.71 8.63 -19.71
C GLN A 472 8.67 7.61 -20.33
N ASN A 473 8.10 6.56 -20.92
CA ASN A 473 8.77 5.63 -21.81
C ASN A 473 7.80 5.10 -22.86
N ASP A 474 8.20 4.06 -23.60
CA ASP A 474 7.42 3.41 -24.66
C ASP A 474 6.12 2.74 -24.20
N LYS A 475 5.86 2.63 -22.89
CA LYS A 475 4.67 2.00 -22.32
C LYS A 475 3.82 2.91 -21.43
N TRP A 476 4.34 4.06 -21.01
CA TRP A 476 3.71 4.86 -19.96
C TRP A 476 4.16 6.32 -20.00
N THR A 477 3.23 7.23 -19.69
CA THR A 477 3.50 8.66 -19.52
C THR A 477 2.81 9.15 -18.26
N LEU A 478 3.59 9.61 -17.27
CA LEU A 478 3.05 10.37 -16.13
C LEU A 478 2.78 11.82 -16.53
N LEU A 479 3.83 12.47 -17.02
CA LEU A 479 3.88 13.85 -17.46
C LEU A 479 4.79 13.89 -18.69
N PRO A 480 4.39 14.57 -19.78
CA PRO A 480 5.26 14.84 -20.92
C PRO A 480 6.21 16.00 -20.63
N SER A 481 7.32 16.09 -21.38
CA SER A 481 8.24 17.24 -21.30
C SER A 481 7.54 18.50 -21.80
N ASN A 482 7.48 19.55 -20.97
CA ASN A 482 6.88 20.83 -21.31
C ASN A 482 7.36 21.94 -20.38
N ASN A 483 7.99 22.97 -20.93
CA ASN A 483 8.23 24.25 -20.24
C ASN A 483 7.73 25.40 -21.13
N THR A 484 7.52 26.58 -20.56
CA THR A 484 7.12 27.78 -21.32
C THR A 484 8.17 28.86 -21.14
N ILE A 485 8.85 29.23 -22.23
CA ILE A 485 9.72 30.40 -22.29
C ILE A 485 8.83 31.64 -22.35
N ARG A 486 9.17 32.66 -21.56
CA ARG A 486 8.55 33.98 -21.56
C ARG A 486 9.62 35.03 -21.80
N ALA A 487 9.33 36.05 -22.57
CA ALA A 487 10.27 37.13 -22.85
C ALA A 487 9.59 38.50 -23.00
N GLN A 488 10.31 39.57 -22.66
CA GLN A 488 9.92 40.95 -22.92
C GLN A 488 11.06 41.69 -23.60
N LEU A 489 10.75 42.36 -24.71
CA LEU A 489 11.66 43.27 -25.38
C LEU A 489 11.37 44.70 -24.91
N VAL A 490 12.39 45.38 -24.42
CA VAL A 490 12.31 46.76 -23.91
C VAL A 490 13.19 47.65 -24.78
N LEU A 491 12.60 48.73 -25.30
CA LEU A 491 13.34 49.84 -25.88
C LEU A 491 13.89 50.71 -24.75
N ARG A 492 15.22 50.87 -24.71
CA ARG A 492 15.89 51.67 -23.68
C ARG A 492 15.72 53.17 -23.98
N ASP A 493 15.22 53.90 -23.00
CA ASP A 493 15.03 55.36 -23.04
C ASP A 493 14.97 55.89 -21.58
N PRO A 494 14.88 57.21 -21.29
CA PRO A 494 14.62 57.67 -19.93
C PRO A 494 13.28 57.13 -19.40
N LEU A 495 12.31 56.95 -20.30
CA LEU A 495 11.04 56.26 -20.08
C LEU A 495 10.96 55.05 -21.01
N PRO A 496 11.46 53.87 -20.58
CA PRO A 496 11.50 52.67 -21.40
C PRO A 496 10.10 52.20 -21.84
N GLU A 497 10.02 51.60 -23.02
CA GLU A 497 8.78 51.08 -23.59
C GLU A 497 8.90 49.59 -23.94
N LYS A 498 7.84 48.81 -23.66
CA LYS A 498 7.71 47.43 -24.12
C LYS A 498 7.38 47.40 -25.60
N ILE A 499 8.17 46.68 -26.39
CA ILE A 499 7.89 46.51 -27.82
C ILE A 499 7.09 45.23 -28.02
N LEU A 500 5.83 45.39 -28.47
CA LEU A 500 4.90 44.28 -28.73
C LEU A 500 4.53 44.12 -30.22
N GLU A 501 4.87 45.12 -31.05
CA GLU A 501 4.55 45.14 -32.48
C GLU A 501 5.81 45.28 -33.34
N GLY A 502 5.74 44.77 -34.58
CA GLY A 502 6.81 44.93 -35.56
C GLY A 502 8.12 44.21 -35.21
N VAL A 503 8.05 43.23 -34.29
CA VAL A 503 9.18 42.44 -33.81
C VAL A 503 8.82 40.97 -33.82
N GLU A 504 9.78 40.15 -34.23
CA GLU A 504 9.78 38.70 -34.07
C GLU A 504 10.86 38.30 -33.04
N ILE A 505 10.49 37.49 -32.06
CA ILE A 505 11.45 36.88 -31.12
C ILE A 505 11.55 35.39 -31.44
N ALA A 506 12.73 34.96 -31.87
CA ALA A 506 13.03 33.57 -32.14
C ALA A 506 13.91 32.97 -31.04
N TYR A 507 13.76 31.68 -30.77
CA TYR A 507 14.68 30.91 -29.93
C TYR A 507 15.44 29.88 -30.76
N SER A 508 16.67 29.62 -30.36
CA SER A 508 17.50 28.52 -30.85
C SER A 508 18.26 27.89 -29.70
N ILE A 509 18.15 26.57 -29.56
CA ILE A 509 18.94 25.83 -28.57
C ILE A 509 20.45 25.92 -28.90
N GLU A 510 21.28 26.04 -27.87
CA GLU A 510 22.72 26.05 -28.03
C GLU A 510 23.24 24.63 -28.36
N PRO A 511 24.47 24.49 -28.92
CA PRO A 511 25.06 23.18 -29.22
C PRO A 511 25.38 22.31 -28.00
N ASP A 512 24.98 22.74 -26.80
CA ASP A 512 25.17 22.02 -25.53
C ASP A 512 24.05 21.02 -25.25
N GLN A 513 23.35 20.56 -26.30
CA GLN A 513 22.20 19.65 -26.29
C GLN A 513 22.17 18.74 -27.52
N ASP A 514 21.59 17.54 -27.38
CA ASP A 514 21.57 16.51 -28.43
C ASP A 514 20.64 16.80 -29.62
N ASP A 515 19.90 17.91 -29.61
CA ASP A 515 19.07 18.38 -30.73
C ASP A 515 19.39 19.82 -31.14
N PRO A 516 20.46 20.07 -31.90
CA PRO A 516 20.84 21.41 -32.35
C PRO A 516 19.86 22.05 -33.36
N SER A 517 18.76 21.37 -33.70
CA SER A 517 17.75 21.85 -34.66
C SER A 517 16.50 22.46 -34.00
N LEU A 518 16.42 22.40 -32.67
CA LEU A 518 15.28 22.91 -31.91
C LEU A 518 15.28 24.45 -31.92
N THR A 519 14.53 25.00 -32.88
CA THR A 519 14.34 26.44 -33.10
C THR A 519 12.86 26.75 -33.24
N GLY A 520 12.46 27.98 -32.97
CA GLY A 520 11.07 28.42 -33.12
C GLY A 520 10.90 29.90 -32.83
N THR A 521 9.66 30.37 -32.84
CA THR A 521 9.29 31.75 -32.53
C THR A 521 8.37 31.81 -31.33
N LEU A 522 8.45 32.90 -30.56
CA LEU A 522 7.56 33.16 -29.44
C LEU A 522 6.32 33.88 -29.96
N ALA A 523 5.15 33.41 -29.53
CA ALA A 523 3.88 34.06 -29.83
C ALA A 523 3.65 35.24 -28.89
N LEU A 524 3.06 36.32 -29.41
CA LEU A 524 2.67 37.47 -28.59
C LEU A 524 1.47 37.10 -27.71
N ASN A 525 1.60 37.35 -26.42
CA ASN A 525 0.52 37.34 -25.44
C ASN A 525 0.21 38.80 -25.07
N GLU A 526 -0.74 39.41 -25.78
CA GLU A 526 -1.09 40.83 -25.66
C GLU A 526 -1.55 41.18 -24.23
N ASP A 527 -2.46 40.38 -23.67
CA ASP A 527 -2.97 40.58 -22.31
C ASP A 527 -1.85 40.52 -21.26
N GLY A 528 -0.86 39.65 -21.48
CA GLY A 528 0.32 39.50 -20.63
C GLY A 528 1.43 40.53 -20.89
N GLY A 529 1.38 41.29 -21.98
CA GLY A 529 2.44 42.22 -22.39
C GLY A 529 3.81 41.54 -22.55
N ARG A 530 3.82 40.33 -23.11
CA ARG A 530 5.04 39.50 -23.26
C ARG A 530 4.91 38.52 -24.44
N TYR A 531 6.03 37.93 -24.83
CA TYR A 531 6.09 36.85 -25.81
C TYR A 531 6.28 35.50 -25.11
N GLU A 532 5.67 34.43 -25.62
CA GLU A 532 5.74 33.09 -25.01
C GLU A 532 5.91 31.97 -26.05
N ALA A 533 6.65 30.92 -25.69
CA ALA A 533 6.72 29.67 -26.46
C ALA A 533 6.71 28.47 -25.53
N LYS A 534 5.84 27.50 -25.81
CA LYS A 534 5.91 26.16 -25.19
C LYS A 534 7.01 25.36 -25.87
N VAL A 535 7.89 24.76 -25.08
CA VAL A 535 9.06 24.02 -25.56
C VAL A 535 9.19 22.70 -24.81
N SER A 536 9.65 21.68 -25.52
CA SER A 536 9.96 20.36 -24.98
C SER A 536 11.41 20.07 -25.29
N ILE A 537 12.28 20.29 -24.31
CA ILE A 537 13.73 20.10 -24.47
C ILE A 537 14.14 18.80 -23.75
N PRO A 538 14.74 17.83 -24.47
CA PRO A 538 15.34 16.66 -23.85
C PRO A 538 16.43 17.06 -22.86
N PRO A 539 16.56 16.42 -21.69
CA PRO A 539 17.56 16.78 -20.69
C PRO A 539 18.91 16.08 -20.97
N TYR A 540 19.38 16.08 -22.22
CA TYR A 540 20.54 15.29 -22.63
C TYR A 540 21.46 16.03 -23.61
N ALA A 541 22.77 15.93 -23.37
CA ALA A 541 23.82 16.51 -24.19
C ALA A 541 24.98 15.54 -24.38
N GLY A 542 25.28 15.14 -25.61
CA GLY A 542 26.25 14.09 -25.92
C GLY A 542 25.88 12.73 -25.31
N GLY A 543 24.59 12.48 -25.03
CA GLY A 543 24.09 11.32 -24.31
C GLY A 543 24.22 11.40 -22.78
N GLU A 544 24.83 12.45 -22.22
CA GLU A 544 24.94 12.70 -20.78
C GLU A 544 23.77 13.53 -20.27
N PHE A 545 23.39 13.36 -19.01
CA PHE A 545 22.28 14.11 -18.41
C PHE A 545 22.63 15.59 -18.25
N ASN A 546 21.83 16.45 -18.89
CA ASN A 546 21.95 17.91 -18.84
C ASN A 546 20.55 18.52 -18.55
N PRO A 547 20.22 18.80 -17.29
CA PRO A 547 18.92 19.32 -16.91
C PRO A 547 18.75 20.84 -17.11
N LEU A 548 19.82 21.55 -17.48
CA LEU A 548 19.85 23.01 -17.61
C LEU A 548 20.25 23.45 -19.03
N PRO A 549 19.52 23.04 -20.08
CA PRO A 549 19.84 23.45 -21.46
C PRO A 549 19.77 24.97 -21.63
N ILE A 550 20.57 25.50 -22.55
CA ILE A 550 20.59 26.94 -22.83
C ILE A 550 19.93 27.19 -24.18
N VAL A 551 19.07 28.21 -24.22
CA VAL A 551 18.50 28.74 -25.46
C VAL A 551 18.99 30.17 -25.66
N THR A 552 19.35 30.48 -26.90
CA THR A 552 19.59 31.84 -27.36
C THR A 552 18.29 32.40 -27.95
N LEU A 553 17.88 33.54 -27.43
CA LEU A 553 16.76 34.33 -27.92
C LEU A 553 17.29 35.46 -28.79
N THR A 554 16.67 35.67 -29.95
CA THR A 554 17.03 36.72 -30.91
C THR A 554 15.79 37.53 -31.26
N ALA A 555 15.80 38.82 -30.94
CA ALA A 555 14.76 39.75 -31.38
C ALA A 555 15.15 40.37 -32.72
N ARG A 556 14.22 40.39 -33.69
CA ARG A 556 14.40 40.97 -35.02
C ARG A 556 13.29 41.95 -35.35
N ASP A 557 13.61 42.99 -36.11
CA ASP A 557 12.59 43.84 -36.73
C ASP A 557 11.94 43.19 -37.97
N ASN A 558 10.94 43.86 -38.55
CA ASN A 558 10.26 43.42 -39.76
C ASN A 558 11.18 43.28 -41.00
N ASP A 559 12.33 43.94 -41.00
CA ASP A 559 13.34 43.86 -42.07
C ASP A 559 14.32 42.69 -41.84
N GLY A 560 14.20 41.98 -40.72
CA GLY A 560 15.02 40.85 -40.32
C GLY A 560 16.33 41.22 -39.62
N ASN A 561 16.56 42.51 -39.33
CA ASN A 561 17.75 42.96 -38.61
C ASN A 561 17.67 42.53 -37.15
N VAL A 562 18.79 42.05 -36.61
CA VAL A 562 18.88 41.69 -35.19
C VAL A 562 18.90 42.95 -34.34
N LEU A 563 17.92 43.08 -33.45
CA LEU A 563 17.81 44.18 -32.49
C LEU A 563 18.66 43.91 -31.25
N THR A 564 18.57 42.69 -30.69
CA THR A 564 19.32 42.25 -29.52
C THR A 564 19.23 40.72 -29.38
N THR A 565 20.10 40.14 -28.55
CA THR A 565 20.09 38.72 -28.19
C THR A 565 20.19 38.53 -26.68
N ALA A 566 19.66 37.43 -26.19
CA ALA A 566 19.76 37.05 -24.78
C ALA A 566 19.89 35.53 -24.67
N LYS A 567 20.42 35.04 -23.55
CA LYS A 567 20.51 33.61 -23.25
C LYS A 567 19.69 33.28 -22.00
N LEU A 568 19.00 32.14 -22.05
CA LEU A 568 18.14 31.66 -20.97
C LEU A 568 18.39 30.17 -20.73
N VAL A 569 18.40 29.78 -19.45
CA VAL A 569 18.31 28.37 -19.05
C VAL A 569 16.86 27.91 -19.11
N VAL A 570 16.59 26.84 -19.86
CA VAL A 570 15.24 26.25 -20.00
C VAL A 570 15.22 24.86 -19.38
N SER A 571 15.20 24.85 -18.06
CA SER A 571 15.35 23.63 -17.26
C SER A 571 14.28 22.57 -17.53
N SER A 572 14.73 21.32 -17.66
CA SER A 572 13.93 20.14 -17.96
C SER A 572 14.59 18.92 -17.31
N SER A 573 13.81 18.00 -16.74
CA SER A 573 14.37 16.81 -16.10
C SER A 573 13.41 15.62 -16.14
N ASP A 574 13.92 14.47 -16.55
CA ASP A 574 13.31 13.15 -16.37
C ASP A 574 13.96 12.33 -15.25
N GLN A 575 14.78 12.97 -14.41
CA GLN A 575 15.37 12.36 -13.21
C GLN A 575 14.34 12.26 -12.07
N MET A 576 13.12 11.85 -12.40
CA MET A 576 12.07 11.62 -11.43
C MET A 576 12.26 10.26 -10.75
N GLY A 577 12.54 10.27 -9.45
CA GLY A 577 13.11 9.14 -8.68
C GLY A 577 12.21 7.92 -8.43
N CYS A 578 11.28 7.58 -9.32
CA CYS A 578 10.35 6.46 -9.18
C CYS A 578 11.03 5.14 -8.79
N ARG A 579 12.23 4.88 -9.34
CA ARG A 579 13.02 3.68 -9.05
C ARG A 579 13.44 3.53 -7.59
N ASN A 580 13.49 4.63 -6.83
CA ASN A 580 13.84 4.63 -5.40
C ASN A 580 12.85 3.83 -4.54
N CYS A 581 11.67 3.49 -5.07
CA CYS A 581 10.69 2.64 -4.40
C CYS A 581 10.11 1.55 -5.31
N HIS A 582 10.21 1.70 -6.63
CA HIS A 582 9.67 0.78 -7.63
C HIS A 582 10.73 -0.05 -8.36
N SER A 583 11.98 -0.05 -7.88
CA SER A 583 13.19 -0.68 -8.47
C SER A 583 13.39 -0.39 -9.96
N GLY A 584 14.35 -1.08 -10.57
CA GLY A 584 14.88 -0.77 -11.89
C GLY A 584 16.05 0.20 -11.81
N GLU A 585 16.68 0.42 -12.95
CA GLU A 585 17.76 1.38 -13.11
C GLU A 585 17.25 2.67 -13.76
N TRP A 586 18.10 3.69 -13.77
CA TRP A 586 17.91 4.82 -14.66
C TRP A 586 17.97 4.35 -16.11
N ASN A 587 17.13 4.92 -16.96
CA ASN A 587 17.06 4.54 -18.37
C ASN A 587 18.32 4.99 -19.14
N GLN A 588 18.80 6.19 -18.87
CA GLN A 588 19.96 6.78 -19.52
C GLN A 588 20.70 7.74 -18.58
N SER A 589 22.01 7.52 -18.43
CA SER A 589 22.96 8.46 -17.80
C SER A 589 22.49 9.08 -16.47
N GLY A 590 21.93 8.25 -15.58
CA GLY A 590 21.48 8.71 -14.26
C GLY A 590 20.09 9.37 -14.24
N SER A 591 19.30 9.24 -15.31
CA SER A 591 17.95 9.80 -15.47
C SER A 591 17.01 8.90 -16.31
N GLY A 592 15.71 9.23 -16.35
CA GLY A 592 14.69 8.51 -17.11
C GLY A 592 14.18 7.20 -16.49
N VAL A 593 12.99 6.74 -16.91
CA VAL A 593 12.30 5.60 -16.29
C VAL A 593 12.34 4.33 -17.16
N THR A 594 12.81 3.21 -16.61
CA THR A 594 12.85 1.94 -17.35
C THR A 594 11.49 1.24 -17.37
N SER A 595 11.27 0.36 -18.36
CA SER A 595 10.03 -0.43 -18.45
C SER A 595 9.84 -1.33 -17.22
N ALA A 596 10.91 -1.81 -16.58
CA ALA A 596 10.83 -2.59 -15.35
C ALA A 596 10.24 -1.78 -14.18
N THR A 597 10.70 -0.54 -14.00
CA THR A 597 10.13 0.38 -13.00
C THR A 597 8.65 0.64 -13.28
N VAL A 598 8.29 0.90 -14.54
CA VAL A 598 6.90 1.15 -14.96
C VAL A 598 6.01 -0.07 -14.69
N GLU A 599 6.46 -1.28 -15.04
CA GLU A 599 5.68 -2.50 -14.79
C GLU A 599 5.40 -2.70 -13.29
N ASN A 600 6.36 -2.38 -12.42
CA ASN A 600 6.18 -2.40 -10.98
C ASN A 600 5.19 -1.34 -10.48
N ILE A 601 5.22 -0.12 -11.05
CA ILE A 601 4.24 0.94 -10.76
C ILE A 601 2.85 0.49 -11.16
N LEU A 602 2.66 0.02 -12.39
CA LEU A 602 1.37 -0.42 -12.91
C LEU A 602 0.83 -1.63 -12.15
N ALA A 603 1.69 -2.58 -11.76
CA ALA A 603 1.28 -3.72 -10.93
C ALA A 603 0.83 -3.28 -9.52
N ALA A 604 1.52 -2.30 -8.92
CA ALA A 604 1.09 -1.72 -7.66
C ALA A 604 -0.24 -0.97 -7.79
N HIS A 605 -0.39 -0.18 -8.87
CA HIS A 605 -1.61 0.53 -9.21
C HIS A 605 -2.80 -0.42 -9.39
N ASP A 606 -2.66 -1.46 -10.22
CA ASP A 606 -3.67 -2.49 -10.45
C ASP A 606 -4.10 -3.17 -9.14
N ARG A 607 -3.14 -3.49 -8.28
CA ARG A 607 -3.41 -4.10 -6.97
C ARG A 607 -4.21 -3.18 -6.04
N MET A 608 -3.98 -1.87 -6.10
CA MET A 608 -4.60 -0.90 -5.19
C MET A 608 -5.95 -0.39 -5.70
N ASN A 609 -6.10 -0.27 -7.02
CA ASN A 609 -7.25 0.36 -7.68
C ASN A 609 -8.13 -0.63 -8.46
N SER A 610 -7.80 -1.93 -8.44
CA SER A 610 -8.52 -2.98 -9.17
C SER A 610 -8.57 -2.76 -10.69
N THR A 611 -7.51 -2.17 -11.25
CA THR A 611 -7.32 -1.97 -12.69
C THR A 611 -6.55 -3.14 -13.32
N ARG A 612 -6.32 -3.10 -14.64
CA ARG A 612 -5.51 -4.08 -15.40
C ARG A 612 -4.52 -3.41 -16.36
N LEU A 613 -3.99 -2.26 -15.98
CA LEU A 613 -3.10 -1.44 -16.79
C LEU A 613 -1.76 -2.12 -17.06
N ALA A 614 -1.27 -2.94 -16.12
CA ALA A 614 -0.03 -3.70 -16.32
C ALA A 614 -0.12 -4.75 -17.45
N GLN A 615 -1.34 -5.07 -17.91
CA GLN A 615 -1.61 -5.98 -19.02
C GLN A 615 -1.90 -5.24 -20.34
N SER A 616 -1.89 -3.90 -20.33
CA SER A 616 -2.13 -3.08 -21.52
C SER A 616 -1.02 -3.28 -22.54
N THR A 617 -1.40 -3.31 -23.83
CA THR A 617 -0.47 -3.22 -24.96
C THR A 617 -0.29 -1.79 -25.46
N ASP A 618 -1.20 -0.89 -25.10
CA ASP A 618 -1.16 0.52 -25.46
C ASP A 618 -0.40 1.33 -24.39
N VAL A 619 0.13 2.49 -24.78
CA VAL A 619 0.79 3.44 -23.87
C VAL A 619 -0.21 3.90 -22.82
N VAL A 620 0.13 3.71 -21.54
CA VAL A 620 -0.70 4.12 -20.41
C VAL A 620 -0.42 5.59 -20.09
N GLU A 621 -1.33 6.46 -20.49
CA GLU A 621 -1.28 7.90 -20.18
C GLU A 621 -2.08 8.19 -18.90
N CYS A 622 -1.39 8.59 -17.82
CA CYS A 622 -2.04 8.83 -16.53
C CYS A 622 -3.15 9.89 -16.60
N ILE A 623 -2.97 10.90 -17.46
CA ILE A 623 -3.91 12.01 -17.63
C ILE A 623 -5.27 11.60 -18.20
N THR A 624 -5.38 10.42 -18.82
CA THR A 624 -6.66 9.90 -19.32
C THR A 624 -7.66 9.62 -18.21
N CYS A 625 -7.16 9.39 -16.98
CA CYS A 625 -7.97 9.14 -15.80
C CYS A 625 -7.82 10.22 -14.73
N HIS A 626 -6.70 10.94 -14.72
CA HIS A 626 -6.37 11.94 -13.70
C HIS A 626 -6.21 13.33 -14.33
N ASP A 627 -7.05 14.27 -13.96
CA ASP A 627 -6.95 15.66 -14.45
C ASP A 627 -5.58 16.25 -14.12
N ASP A 628 -5.09 17.10 -15.01
CA ASP A 628 -3.82 17.80 -14.80
C ASP A 628 -3.89 19.25 -15.33
N PRO A 629 -4.07 20.25 -14.45
CA PRO A 629 -4.25 21.64 -14.85
C PRO A 629 -3.10 22.21 -15.69
N ILE A 630 -1.86 21.76 -15.48
CA ILE A 630 -0.69 22.27 -16.24
C ILE A 630 -0.72 21.85 -17.72
N GLN A 631 -1.29 20.69 -18.02
CA GLN A 631 -1.47 20.23 -19.40
C GLN A 631 -2.76 20.77 -20.03
N GLY A 632 -3.66 21.36 -19.25
CA GLY A 632 -4.96 21.82 -19.72
C GLY A 632 -5.86 20.67 -20.18
N VAL A 633 -5.67 19.47 -19.61
CA VAL A 633 -6.43 18.27 -19.95
C VAL A 633 -7.41 17.96 -18.82
N GLU A 634 -8.70 17.92 -19.17
CA GLU A 634 -9.75 17.36 -18.33
C GLU A 634 -9.68 15.83 -18.44
N GLY A 635 -9.26 15.17 -17.38
CA GLY A 635 -9.32 13.72 -17.23
C GLY A 635 -10.71 13.28 -16.75
N ASN A 636 -10.77 12.30 -15.85
CA ASN A 636 -12.03 11.84 -15.29
C ASN A 636 -12.28 12.46 -13.92
N ASN A 637 -13.30 13.33 -13.84
CA ASN A 637 -13.78 14.02 -12.63
C ASN A 637 -14.17 13.08 -11.45
N ASP A 638 -14.07 11.76 -11.60
CA ASP A 638 -14.32 10.77 -10.55
C ASP A 638 -13.05 10.24 -9.84
N LYS A 639 -11.87 10.79 -10.16
CA LYS A 639 -10.58 10.49 -9.50
C LYS A 639 -9.90 11.79 -9.08
N PRO A 640 -9.11 11.77 -7.98
CA PRO A 640 -8.27 12.91 -7.64
C PRO A 640 -7.38 13.29 -8.82
N ASN A 641 -7.15 14.59 -9.04
CA ASN A 641 -6.18 15.07 -10.02
C ASN A 641 -4.79 14.44 -9.83
N LEU A 642 -3.94 14.48 -10.85
CA LEU A 642 -2.68 13.76 -10.88
C LEU A 642 -1.77 14.10 -9.69
N SER A 643 -1.63 15.38 -9.35
CA SER A 643 -0.80 15.82 -8.22
C SER A 643 -1.38 15.33 -6.88
N ALA A 644 -2.69 15.44 -6.68
CA ALA A 644 -3.35 14.97 -5.46
C ALA A 644 -3.27 13.44 -5.31
N ALA A 645 -3.37 12.69 -6.40
CA ALA A 645 -3.26 11.24 -6.42
C ALA A 645 -1.83 10.77 -6.05
N ILE A 646 -0.81 11.36 -6.68
CA ILE A 646 0.59 11.01 -6.44
C ILE A 646 1.00 11.40 -5.01
N HIS A 647 0.85 12.68 -4.63
CA HIS A 647 1.26 13.13 -3.29
C HIS A 647 0.43 12.46 -2.20
N GLY A 648 -0.89 12.32 -2.41
CA GLY A 648 -1.80 11.71 -1.44
C GLY A 648 -1.44 10.28 -1.05
N VAL A 649 -1.13 9.43 -2.03
CA VAL A 649 -0.75 8.04 -1.77
C VAL A 649 0.66 7.96 -1.19
N HIS A 650 1.62 8.67 -1.77
CA HIS A 650 3.02 8.57 -1.35
C HIS A 650 3.26 9.16 0.04
N ALA A 651 2.56 10.23 0.43
CA ALA A 651 2.63 10.78 1.78
C ALA A 651 2.34 9.75 2.88
N ILE A 652 1.51 8.73 2.61
CA ILE A 652 1.22 7.65 3.56
C ILE A 652 2.45 6.77 3.83
N TYR A 653 3.24 6.50 2.78
CA TYR A 653 4.46 5.69 2.82
C TYR A 653 5.69 6.52 3.20
N MET A 654 5.67 7.82 2.92
CA MET A 654 6.76 8.74 3.20
C MET A 654 6.64 9.49 4.53
N ALA A 655 5.53 9.29 5.26
CA ALA A 655 5.23 10.00 6.50
C ALA A 655 6.38 10.04 7.52
N GLY A 656 6.54 11.20 8.17
CA GLY A 656 7.52 11.45 9.22
C GLY A 656 8.93 11.78 8.72
N ARG A 657 9.11 12.05 7.42
CA ARG A 657 10.40 12.37 6.80
C ARG A 657 10.46 13.84 6.40
N GLU A 658 11.66 14.42 6.52
CA GLU A 658 11.99 15.76 6.01
C GLU A 658 12.13 15.75 4.47
N ALA A 659 12.48 16.88 3.86
CA ALA A 659 12.53 17.07 2.40
C ALA A 659 13.41 16.04 1.68
N GLU A 660 14.60 15.72 2.22
CA GLU A 660 15.56 14.76 1.63
C GLU A 660 15.03 13.32 1.68
N GLY A 661 14.22 13.02 2.69
CA GLY A 661 13.59 11.70 2.87
C GLY A 661 12.26 11.56 2.13
N SER A 662 11.72 12.64 1.56
CA SER A 662 10.38 12.66 0.96
C SER A 662 10.37 13.31 -0.44
N CYS A 663 10.40 14.64 -0.52
CA CYS A 663 10.35 15.40 -1.77
C CYS A 663 11.48 15.01 -2.75
N LEU A 664 12.73 14.99 -2.26
CA LEU A 664 13.91 14.68 -3.09
C LEU A 664 14.08 13.17 -3.38
N LYS A 665 13.15 12.32 -2.91
CA LYS A 665 13.05 10.94 -3.39
C LYS A 665 12.36 10.84 -4.73
N CYS A 666 11.58 11.85 -5.12
CA CYS A 666 10.90 11.89 -6.41
C CYS A 666 11.42 13.02 -7.30
N HIS A 667 11.80 14.15 -6.73
CA HIS A 667 12.31 15.30 -7.47
C HIS A 667 13.84 15.36 -7.42
N PRO A 668 14.52 15.79 -8.49
CA PRO A 668 15.99 15.93 -8.53
C PRO A 668 16.48 17.03 -7.59
N GLU A 669 17.71 16.92 -7.12
CA GLU A 669 18.33 17.92 -6.23
C GLU A 669 18.42 19.31 -6.90
N SER A 670 18.60 19.34 -8.23
CA SER A 670 18.62 20.58 -9.02
C SER A 670 17.28 21.32 -9.10
N SER A 671 16.24 20.90 -8.37
CA SER A 671 14.91 21.50 -8.42
C SER A 671 14.85 22.90 -7.80
N LEU A 672 15.55 23.13 -6.69
CA LEU A 672 15.66 24.43 -6.04
C LEU A 672 17.08 24.93 -6.26
N ARG A 673 17.19 26.12 -6.85
CA ARG A 673 18.47 26.74 -7.22
C ARG A 673 18.43 28.21 -6.82
N GLY A 674 19.45 28.64 -6.09
CA GLY A 674 19.66 30.05 -5.74
C GLY A 674 19.51 30.37 -4.27
N GLN A 675 19.25 31.64 -3.97
CA GLN A 675 19.55 32.18 -2.63
C GLN A 675 18.79 31.49 -1.48
N HIS A 676 17.57 31.04 -1.70
CA HIS A 676 16.82 30.29 -0.67
C HIS A 676 17.53 28.98 -0.29
N GLU A 677 18.00 28.20 -1.27
CA GLU A 677 18.81 27.01 -1.01
C GLU A 677 20.12 27.37 -0.28
N ALA A 678 20.79 28.45 -0.72
CA ALA A 678 22.07 28.88 -0.15
C ALA A 678 22.00 29.26 1.34
N ILE A 679 20.83 29.71 1.82
CA ILE A 679 20.59 30.01 3.24
C ILE A 679 19.97 28.84 4.02
N GLY A 680 19.79 27.68 3.38
CA GLY A 680 19.32 26.45 4.01
C GLY A 680 17.81 26.22 3.95
N PHE A 681 17.05 26.97 3.16
CA PHE A 681 15.65 26.63 2.91
C PHE A 681 15.54 25.36 2.06
N THR A 682 14.47 24.63 2.32
CA THR A 682 14.10 23.39 1.66
C THR A 682 12.71 23.53 1.02
N CYS A 683 12.29 22.52 0.26
CA CYS A 683 10.95 22.49 -0.33
C CYS A 683 9.85 22.62 0.73
N THR A 684 10.09 22.11 1.94
CA THR A 684 9.08 22.03 3.00
C THR A 684 8.81 23.37 3.69
N ASP A 685 9.72 24.33 3.60
CA ASP A 685 9.53 25.67 4.17
C ASP A 685 8.48 26.48 3.39
N CYS A 686 8.36 26.23 2.08
CA CYS A 686 7.37 26.88 1.21
C CYS A 686 6.13 26.01 0.96
N HIS A 687 6.30 24.71 0.69
CA HIS A 687 5.21 23.80 0.31
C HIS A 687 4.62 23.00 1.47
N GLY A 688 5.25 23.04 2.65
CA GLY A 688 4.93 22.21 3.80
C GLY A 688 5.52 20.81 3.70
N MET A 689 5.44 20.06 4.80
CA MET A 689 5.82 18.64 4.82
C MET A 689 4.95 17.84 3.85
N ILE A 690 5.43 16.69 3.37
CA ILE A 690 4.71 15.92 2.34
C ILE A 690 3.28 15.54 2.76
N GLU A 691 3.04 15.29 4.05
CA GLU A 691 1.70 15.07 4.58
C GLU A 691 0.82 16.31 4.48
N ASP A 692 1.35 17.49 4.81
CA ASP A 692 0.62 18.75 4.81
C ASP A 692 0.31 19.20 3.37
N LEU A 693 1.29 19.07 2.46
CA LEU A 693 1.12 19.27 1.02
C LEU A 693 0.02 18.34 0.48
N ALA A 694 0.10 17.04 0.76
CA ALA A 694 -0.90 16.09 0.33
C ALA A 694 -2.29 16.40 0.89
N ILE A 695 -2.40 16.85 2.15
CA ILE A 695 -3.68 17.27 2.74
C ILE A 695 -4.24 18.49 2.00
N SER A 696 -3.43 19.51 1.72
CA SER A 696 -3.89 20.73 1.03
C SER A 696 -4.44 20.43 -0.37
N LEU A 697 -3.79 19.53 -1.12
CA LEU A 697 -4.25 19.06 -2.44
C LEU A 697 -5.55 18.25 -2.32
N LEU A 698 -5.59 17.25 -1.43
CA LEU A 698 -6.75 16.39 -1.25
C LEU A 698 -7.97 17.14 -0.69
N LYS A 699 -7.75 18.20 0.09
CA LYS A 699 -8.83 19.04 0.62
C LYS A 699 -9.51 19.82 -0.50
N SER A 700 -8.74 20.37 -1.44
CA SER A 700 -9.29 21.03 -2.64
C SER A 700 -10.16 20.06 -3.47
N GLU A 701 -9.68 18.83 -3.68
CA GLU A 701 -10.44 17.78 -4.38
C GLU A 701 -11.71 17.37 -3.61
N GLN A 702 -11.63 17.31 -2.27
CA GLN A 702 -12.77 16.98 -1.43
C GLN A 702 -13.87 18.05 -1.50
N GLU A 703 -13.49 19.34 -1.50
CA GLU A 703 -14.42 20.47 -1.62
C GLU A 703 -15.14 20.47 -2.98
N GLN A 704 -14.47 19.97 -4.03
CA GLN A 704 -15.04 19.74 -5.35
C GLN A 704 -15.89 18.45 -5.44
N GLY A 705 -15.96 17.66 -4.37
CA GLY A 705 -16.77 16.43 -4.32
C GLY A 705 -16.12 15.22 -4.98
N VAL A 706 -14.82 15.25 -5.27
CA VAL A 706 -14.11 14.18 -5.97
C VAL A 706 -14.07 12.90 -5.11
N PRO A 707 -14.59 11.76 -5.62
CA PRO A 707 -14.57 10.50 -4.89
C PRO A 707 -13.15 10.04 -4.55
N GLY A 708 -12.95 9.58 -3.31
CA GLY A 708 -11.69 8.99 -2.87
C GLY A 708 -10.69 9.96 -2.21
N ALA A 709 -10.78 11.27 -2.47
CA ALA A 709 -9.92 12.28 -1.86
C ALA A 709 -9.98 12.23 -0.32
N GLY A 710 -11.20 12.32 0.24
CA GLY A 710 -11.41 12.20 1.70
C GLY A 710 -10.99 10.85 2.28
N ARG A 711 -11.04 9.76 1.48
CA ARG A 711 -10.57 8.43 1.92
C ARG A 711 -9.05 8.43 2.10
N ILE A 712 -8.30 8.98 1.15
CA ILE A 712 -6.84 9.07 1.25
C ILE A 712 -6.46 10.01 2.40
N MET A 713 -7.07 11.20 2.43
CA MET A 713 -6.81 12.23 3.44
C MET A 713 -7.07 11.76 4.88
N ALA A 714 -8.05 10.88 5.09
CA ALA A 714 -8.33 10.29 6.41
C ALA A 714 -7.13 9.51 7.01
N ARG A 715 -6.13 9.12 6.20
CA ARG A 715 -4.95 8.35 6.61
C ARG A 715 -3.70 9.20 6.86
N LEU A 716 -3.77 10.49 6.53
CA LEU A 716 -2.69 11.44 6.77
C LEU A 716 -2.88 12.12 8.11
N THR A 717 -1.77 12.52 8.74
CA THR A 717 -1.77 13.35 9.94
C THR A 717 -0.93 14.57 9.62
N PRO A 718 -1.44 15.79 9.85
CA PRO A 718 -0.65 17.00 9.70
C PRO A 718 0.65 16.94 10.50
N ARG A 719 1.70 17.57 9.98
CA ARG A 719 3.03 17.64 10.60
C ARG A 719 3.31 19.03 11.16
N THR A 720 3.09 20.07 10.35
CA THR A 720 3.32 21.47 10.75
C THR A 720 2.05 22.11 11.31
N ALA A 721 0.89 21.78 10.74
CA ALA A 721 -0.39 22.36 11.15
C ALA A 721 -1.01 21.64 12.37
N THR A 722 -1.82 22.37 13.15
CA THR A 722 -2.45 21.81 14.36
C THR A 722 -3.46 20.69 14.07
N ASN A 723 -4.15 20.80 12.93
CA ASN A 723 -5.15 19.84 12.47
C ASN A 723 -5.41 20.05 10.96
N LYS A 724 -6.18 19.15 10.35
CA LYS A 724 -6.46 19.18 8.90
C LYS A 724 -7.32 20.37 8.52
N GLU A 725 -8.17 20.82 9.43
CA GLU A 725 -9.06 21.96 9.22
C GLU A 725 -8.26 23.25 9.03
N SER A 726 -7.13 23.40 9.74
CA SER A 726 -6.22 24.55 9.64
C SER A 726 -5.37 24.60 8.37
N ILE A 727 -5.34 23.53 7.56
CA ILE A 727 -4.64 23.51 6.27
C ILE A 727 -5.57 24.05 5.18
N ASN A 728 -5.19 25.11 4.49
CA ASN A 728 -5.92 25.71 3.39
C ASN A 728 -5.84 24.82 2.14
N PRO A 729 -6.97 24.61 1.42
CA PRO A 729 -6.97 23.84 0.18
C PRO A 729 -6.12 24.54 -0.89
N ARG A 730 -5.46 23.76 -1.74
CA ARG A 730 -4.76 24.28 -2.93
C ARG A 730 -5.07 23.46 -4.17
N GLN A 731 -5.32 24.13 -5.29
CA GLN A 731 -5.29 23.52 -6.60
C GLN A 731 -3.85 23.60 -7.14
N PRO A 732 -3.28 22.48 -7.65
CA PRO A 732 -1.94 22.49 -8.20
C PRO A 732 -1.86 23.45 -9.39
N TRP A 733 -0.75 24.18 -9.50
CA TRP A 733 -0.48 25.14 -10.58
C TRP A 733 -1.32 26.41 -10.59
N LEU A 734 -2.23 26.58 -9.64
CA LEU A 734 -3.04 27.80 -9.45
C LEU A 734 -2.78 28.44 -8.08
N ASN A 735 -2.78 27.61 -7.04
CA ASN A 735 -2.54 28.01 -5.67
C ASN A 735 -1.13 27.54 -5.25
N GLU A 736 -0.15 28.41 -5.43
CA GLU A 736 1.26 28.16 -5.13
C GLU A 736 1.73 29.07 -3.98
N PRO A 737 2.87 28.77 -3.33
CA PRO A 737 3.44 29.65 -2.31
C PRO A 737 3.71 31.05 -2.88
N ASP A 738 3.23 32.08 -2.17
CA ASP A 738 3.46 33.48 -2.54
C ASP A 738 4.68 34.03 -1.80
N CYS A 739 5.62 34.65 -2.54
CA CYS A 739 6.81 35.27 -1.97
C CYS A 739 6.46 36.40 -0.99
N LEU A 740 5.34 37.11 -1.22
CA LEU A 740 4.88 38.19 -0.33
C LEU A 740 4.39 37.69 1.04
N THR A 741 4.25 36.37 1.22
CA THR A 741 3.98 35.77 2.53
C THR A 741 5.14 36.05 3.49
N CYS A 742 6.37 35.95 3.00
CA CYS A 742 7.57 36.24 3.78
C CYS A 742 8.05 37.67 3.53
N HIS A 743 8.06 38.11 2.27
CA HIS A 743 8.54 39.41 1.81
C HIS A 743 7.41 40.43 1.75
N VAL A 744 6.79 40.70 2.90
CA VAL A 744 5.70 41.68 3.02
C VAL A 744 6.18 43.03 2.52
N ASP A 745 5.38 43.67 1.66
CA ASP A 745 5.72 44.95 1.01
C ASP A 745 7.10 44.95 0.32
N PHE A 746 7.52 43.79 -0.22
CA PHE A 746 8.83 43.56 -0.86
C PHE A 746 10.04 43.78 0.06
N GLY A 747 9.82 43.78 1.37
CA GLY A 747 10.85 43.97 2.39
C GLY A 747 11.65 42.71 2.72
N PRO A 748 12.59 42.83 3.68
CA PRO A 748 13.24 41.68 4.29
C PRO A 748 12.22 40.69 4.86
N PRO A 749 12.51 39.38 4.87
CA PRO A 749 11.54 38.37 5.25
C PRO A 749 11.10 38.51 6.72
N GLU A 750 9.79 38.52 6.96
CA GLU A 750 9.20 38.58 8.31
C GLU A 750 8.96 37.19 8.94
N THR A 751 8.92 36.15 8.12
CA THR A 751 8.72 34.75 8.53
C THR A 751 9.61 33.81 7.72
N ASP A 752 9.85 32.63 8.29
CA ASP A 752 10.64 31.54 7.72
C ASP A 752 9.80 30.46 7.02
N SER A 753 8.48 30.68 6.83
CA SER A 753 7.63 29.75 6.08
C SER A 753 6.56 30.46 5.26
N ALA A 754 6.43 30.04 4.00
CA ALA A 754 5.33 30.44 3.11
C ALA A 754 4.20 29.40 3.06
N PHE A 755 4.31 28.31 3.84
CA PHE A 755 3.30 27.25 3.84
C PHE A 755 1.94 27.78 4.29
N ASN A 756 0.88 27.24 3.66
CA ASN A 756 -0.52 27.47 4.00
C ASN A 756 -1.09 28.83 3.56
N THR A 757 -0.32 29.63 2.84
CA THR A 757 -0.76 30.88 2.20
C THR A 757 -0.50 30.76 0.71
N TRP A 758 -1.57 30.83 -0.08
CA TRP A 758 -1.52 30.53 -1.50
C TRP A 758 -1.90 31.75 -2.33
N THR A 759 -1.33 31.84 -3.53
CA THR A 759 -1.82 32.75 -4.57
C THR A 759 -3.30 32.47 -4.88
N GLU A 760 -4.07 33.52 -5.18
CA GLU A 760 -5.50 33.39 -5.49
C GLU A 760 -5.75 32.95 -6.94
N GLY A 761 -4.82 33.29 -7.85
CA GLY A 761 -4.98 33.09 -9.29
C GLY A 761 -3.67 32.97 -10.05
N ALA A 762 -3.79 32.57 -11.33
CA ALA A 762 -2.64 32.32 -12.20
C ALA A 762 -1.82 33.58 -12.53
N ASP A 763 -2.44 34.76 -12.46
CA ASP A 763 -1.83 36.08 -12.62
C ASP A 763 -0.97 36.49 -11.42
N GLN A 764 -1.26 35.96 -10.24
CA GLN A 764 -0.49 36.21 -9.01
C GLN A 764 0.73 35.29 -8.86
N LEU A 765 0.85 34.24 -9.70
CA LEU A 765 2.02 33.36 -9.70
C LEU A 765 3.28 34.14 -10.05
N PHE A 766 4.40 33.87 -9.37
CA PHE A 766 5.67 34.59 -9.55
C PHE A 766 6.08 34.78 -11.02
N ALA A 767 5.94 33.74 -11.86
CA ALA A 767 6.33 33.84 -13.27
C ALA A 767 5.38 34.67 -14.14
N ALA A 768 4.19 35.04 -13.64
CA ALA A 768 3.15 35.78 -14.36
C ALA A 768 2.82 37.14 -13.73
N ARG A 769 3.20 37.35 -12.45
CA ARG A 769 3.00 38.56 -11.68
C ARG A 769 3.83 39.70 -12.28
N ARG A 770 3.25 40.90 -12.25
CA ARG A 770 3.88 42.14 -12.69
C ARG A 770 4.22 43.03 -11.50
N ASP A 771 5.16 43.94 -11.72
CA ASP A 771 5.53 45.00 -10.79
C ASP A 771 4.38 46.00 -10.56
N ASP A 772 4.57 46.97 -9.65
CA ASP A 772 3.54 47.95 -9.30
C ASP A 772 3.17 48.90 -10.46
N MET A 773 4.02 48.95 -11.49
CA MET A 773 3.84 49.77 -12.70
C MET A 773 3.17 49.01 -13.84
N ASP A 774 2.86 47.71 -13.66
CA ASP A 774 2.42 46.79 -14.71
C ASP A 774 3.39 46.73 -15.91
N ALA A 775 4.65 47.11 -15.69
CA ALA A 775 5.68 47.24 -16.71
C ALA A 775 6.40 45.91 -16.90
N MET A 776 7.09 45.41 -15.88
CA MET A 776 7.91 44.21 -15.94
C MET A 776 7.26 43.06 -15.18
N HIS A 777 7.48 41.83 -15.67
CA HIS A 777 7.13 40.62 -14.89
C HIS A 777 8.20 40.35 -13.83
N CYS A 778 7.82 39.83 -12.68
CA CYS A 778 8.78 39.51 -11.61
C CYS A 778 9.87 38.56 -12.11
N GLY A 779 9.50 37.53 -12.87
CA GLY A 779 10.48 36.59 -13.45
C GLY A 779 11.45 37.24 -14.45
N ALA A 780 11.08 38.36 -15.07
CA ALA A 780 11.94 39.09 -15.99
C ALA A 780 13.16 39.71 -15.27
N CYS A 781 12.98 40.12 -14.02
CA CYS A 781 14.01 40.76 -13.20
C CYS A 781 14.72 39.77 -12.27
N HIS A 782 13.97 38.80 -11.74
CA HIS A 782 14.42 37.89 -10.70
C HIS A 782 14.82 36.49 -11.21
N GLY A 783 14.54 36.16 -12.46
CA GLY A 783 14.79 34.82 -13.03
C GLY A 783 13.58 33.89 -12.98
N SER A 784 13.79 32.60 -13.23
CA SER A 784 12.70 31.62 -13.23
C SER A 784 12.30 31.22 -11.80
N PRO A 785 11.07 30.74 -11.53
CA PRO A 785 10.73 30.17 -10.22
C PRO A 785 11.78 29.15 -9.79
N HIS A 786 12.11 29.04 -8.50
CA HIS A 786 13.16 28.10 -8.02
C HIS A 786 14.56 28.27 -8.66
N ALA A 787 14.82 29.35 -9.39
CA ALA A 787 16.12 29.71 -9.97
C ALA A 787 16.30 31.23 -9.88
N ILE A 788 16.00 31.77 -8.69
CA ILE A 788 15.90 33.22 -8.45
C ILE A 788 17.30 33.78 -8.20
N TYR A 789 17.62 34.91 -8.83
CA TYR A 789 18.92 35.56 -8.72
C TYR A 789 19.18 36.15 -7.32
N PRO A 790 20.38 35.96 -6.73
CA PRO A 790 21.51 35.17 -7.25
C PRO A 790 21.22 33.66 -7.26
N ALA A 791 21.45 33.03 -8.41
CA ALA A 791 21.23 31.60 -8.65
C ALA A 791 22.56 30.87 -8.92
N THR A 792 22.54 29.68 -9.53
CA THR A 792 23.77 29.01 -9.99
C THR A 792 24.48 29.85 -11.05
N THR A 793 25.79 29.67 -11.24
CA THR A 793 26.56 30.38 -12.29
C THR A 793 25.90 30.28 -13.66
N ARG A 794 25.32 29.12 -13.98
CA ARG A 794 24.61 28.87 -15.23
C ARG A 794 23.23 29.53 -15.29
N ASP A 795 22.48 29.61 -14.20
CA ASP A 795 21.21 30.36 -14.18
C ASP A 795 21.47 31.89 -14.29
N ASN A 796 22.60 32.38 -13.77
CA ASN A 796 22.98 33.80 -13.73
C ASN A 796 23.45 34.40 -15.07
N ILE A 797 23.31 33.70 -16.22
CA ILE A 797 23.82 34.18 -17.52
C ILE A 797 23.26 35.55 -17.90
N MET A 798 21.97 35.80 -17.63
CA MET A 798 21.30 37.05 -18.00
C MET A 798 21.68 38.25 -17.12
N PRO A 799 21.74 38.17 -15.77
CA PRO A 799 22.23 39.28 -14.97
C PRO A 799 23.72 39.57 -15.24
N LEU A 800 24.53 38.53 -15.51
CA LEU A 800 25.91 38.72 -15.96
C LEU A 800 26.00 39.41 -17.33
N GLN A 801 25.06 39.15 -18.25
CA GLN A 801 25.00 39.85 -19.53
C GLN A 801 24.82 41.37 -19.36
N TYR A 802 23.91 41.77 -18.47
CA TYR A 802 23.47 43.16 -18.39
C TYR A 802 24.20 44.01 -17.36
N MET A 803 24.69 43.39 -16.28
CA MET A 803 25.25 44.12 -15.14
C MET A 803 26.66 43.65 -14.76
N ASP A 804 27.18 42.58 -15.36
CA ASP A 804 28.43 41.91 -14.93
C ASP A 804 28.41 41.44 -13.46
N GLU A 805 27.22 41.31 -12.88
CA GLU A 805 26.98 40.91 -11.49
C GLU A 805 25.86 39.87 -11.42
N ALA A 806 26.05 38.83 -10.59
CA ALA A 806 25.06 37.79 -10.35
C ALA A 806 24.00 38.25 -9.33
N GLN A 807 23.16 39.22 -9.70
CA GLN A 807 22.10 39.76 -8.85
C GLN A 807 20.79 39.94 -9.63
N THR A 808 19.69 40.17 -8.92
CA THR A 808 18.41 40.57 -9.55
C THR A 808 18.61 41.84 -10.39
N LEU A 809 18.01 41.90 -11.58
CA LEU A 809 18.12 43.08 -12.45
C LEU A 809 17.55 44.31 -11.75
N GLY A 810 18.32 45.40 -11.73
CA GLY A 810 17.96 46.64 -11.02
C GLY A 810 18.39 46.69 -9.55
N ALA A 811 18.97 45.62 -9.00
CA ALA A 811 19.54 45.65 -7.65
C ALA A 811 20.64 46.72 -7.52
N ASN A 812 20.75 47.32 -6.33
CA ASN A 812 21.68 48.42 -6.03
C ASN A 812 21.55 49.63 -6.96
N GLY A 813 20.35 49.87 -7.51
CA GLY A 813 20.11 50.99 -8.41
C GLY A 813 20.65 50.80 -9.84
N ASN A 814 20.96 49.56 -10.25
CA ASN A 814 21.37 49.23 -11.63
C ASN A 814 20.19 49.29 -12.63
N CYS A 815 19.45 50.41 -12.63
CA CYS A 815 18.31 50.65 -13.52
C CYS A 815 18.74 50.85 -14.99
N THR A 816 20.05 51.04 -15.23
CA THR A 816 20.63 51.28 -16.56
C THR A 816 20.45 50.11 -17.54
N VAL A 817 20.05 48.94 -17.02
CA VAL A 817 19.64 47.78 -17.83
C VAL A 817 18.50 48.15 -18.78
N CYS A 818 17.54 48.97 -18.36
CA CYS A 818 16.43 49.43 -19.20
C CYS A 818 16.40 50.95 -19.39
N HIS A 819 16.80 51.72 -18.38
CA HIS A 819 16.84 53.18 -18.44
C HIS A 819 18.17 53.66 -19.04
N VAL A 820 18.15 54.73 -19.84
CA VAL A 820 19.39 55.35 -20.32
C VAL A 820 19.97 56.35 -19.33
N ASP A 821 19.14 56.83 -18.40
CA ASP A 821 19.51 57.73 -17.32
C ASP A 821 19.50 57.01 -15.96
N PRO A 822 20.38 57.40 -15.01
CA PRO A 822 20.28 56.94 -13.63
C PRO A 822 18.93 57.29 -13.00
N MET A 823 18.42 56.40 -12.17
CA MET A 823 17.16 56.58 -11.47
C MET A 823 17.40 56.84 -9.99
N ASP A 824 16.69 57.83 -9.43
CA ASP A 824 16.81 58.22 -8.01
C ASP A 824 15.69 57.65 -7.13
N THR A 825 14.69 56.98 -7.73
CA THR A 825 13.53 56.41 -7.01
C THR A 825 13.12 55.07 -7.60
N PRO A 826 12.83 54.07 -6.76
CA PRO A 826 12.39 52.75 -7.22
C PRO A 826 10.88 52.75 -7.45
N VAL A 827 10.45 53.02 -8.68
CA VAL A 827 9.01 53.10 -9.03
C VAL A 827 8.37 51.74 -9.34
N HIS A 828 9.16 50.69 -9.56
CA HIS A 828 8.66 49.34 -9.87
C HIS A 828 8.16 48.60 -8.62
N HIS A 829 8.88 48.72 -7.51
CA HIS A 829 8.46 48.39 -6.14
C HIS A 829 9.57 48.84 -5.16
N PRO A 830 9.30 48.97 -3.85
CA PRO A 830 10.33 49.25 -2.86
C PRO A 830 11.38 48.13 -2.74
N GLY A 831 12.56 48.42 -2.17
CA GLY A 831 13.61 47.45 -1.88
C GLY A 831 14.65 47.25 -2.99
N MET A 832 14.67 48.08 -4.03
CA MET A 832 15.64 47.98 -5.15
C MET A 832 17.02 48.58 -4.85
N GLY A 833 17.23 49.12 -3.65
CA GLY A 833 18.51 49.71 -3.22
C GLY A 833 18.72 51.19 -3.61
N LEU A 834 17.63 51.89 -3.95
CA LEU A 834 17.61 53.34 -4.19
C LEU A 834 17.07 54.15 -2.99
N GLU A 835 16.67 53.47 -1.91
CA GLU A 835 16.03 54.05 -0.71
C GLU A 835 17.00 54.48 0.40
#